data_AF-A0A378I446-F1
#
_entry.id   AF-A0A378I446-F1
#
_cell.length_a   1.000
_cell.length_b   1.000
_cell.length_c   1.000
_cell.angle_alpha   90.00
_cell.angle_beta   90.00
_cell.angle_gamma   90.00
#
_symmetry.space_group_name_H-M   'P 1'
#
loop_
_entity.id
_entity.type
_entity.pdbx_description
1 polymer ?
#
loop_
_entity_poly.entity_id
_entity_poly.type
_entity_poly.pdbx_seq_one_letter_code
_entity_poly.pdbx_strand_id
1 'polypeptide(L)'
;MANSNAVLGSEIQGYIASKSASEIDVRKKSFFEDIQNLSSQENLTIAKLTEQLAAKHSQFADLFYRGRSRGPSIDSRAAQLVKKLYIELGVPLDDNLLTRIVHQDIPEDLQNALKNFAYHEWKANKFLPENIERLERELKDFIGFTKPTDPTISLAQAIYDDPRNLIRSLTKIYERAPSYLPIFIDNLYAIVPEAEKASLSIELAQFAIFNPQFIKPLTSANVECSTALVQKRPYIFFHMSHSMQQAVLANLEQVEPNRETILELRGLPVLIRGGGSLDLGGPKEDLLNALEAYNDCDSTKPIANSDKQLLTDFILEQIDSLQGDALANDKKRKAFILIDNYLRKIPDDYKADFFRDLKESIAKQGLTVRLLQEKLQLTDRKKLFSVWLSDQSRSEELIKELYQLASNALDNEKFPENGRQALLDTGTLPAEKINSETDWINERVTEFLKHPEQAKYSEFGHVFERELSSLQAVYHLEQHEKNYQHNRAEAIYQQYIVEKGLELAKGKNDNIFDPQGHVLITVDLGLHDLHKILRRIAPRTDFSSVTDLNLSVVLSELLGGSKITSQTLCSLDIMHDQRLRDQFFAKLGVNNTDSLCQFLTSNNHSRSCIIPLQEEMSMHVSLCCRALEKAEQEKAAQGKGLSFSLDYKEALKDTIVTINAKVLEKFKKAFEEAKPAYQDSPNANNEDFFSSLNTALDKARLTLAEEAREILVAQLGKGLNENEVEELCDKVVNVLNKHDFTSTTATNLDYLHTDTQNETVVRITATDFTAHDKGIGRDKQALRLINRNHLTTNGPLQQVAPYHNVTQEARVPSIAVFAAKDSTTAIEDVADKLQHSYQLLASKHSQDAPIIYNLLTSLHTEFYEIFESKNKQRTSAEYILLGTHQFNQTQVKAGKPSQLVFVQNVPVNQHTKELDYHSFDDATAEAALMTDLALLATFNQHSAFFPPAISMEIASFYERAQARYVHFLSTSKDGKLGYFKDSRQGERLIKELEEKKAFWAQSICRPFTADKKSDEKSKDKKSDKKSIARDAAEAKLDNMTLETLVMQALFKMMVSDDYHDSQFGLLVQALSVFVEPVSEAGCKSANERYQSVAGRVNLLKSMSEKTNDKLSPEQKQVIQSLKGYVLNDVSINKVQKAVDRAYNKHKLYSANVSPQDQGGSFKVTAAVNRFFSRGYIFSPFNTNVAETGHLTSLKQKNAGGMQAHKAGLAQIFKELFTELLNKLKNNPVVEKSTDSPALN
;
A
#
# COMPACT_ATOMS: atom_id res chain seq x y z
N MET A 1 -4.03 7.86 40.55
CA MET A 1 -5.23 7.21 41.11
C MET A 1 -5.05 6.70 42.54
N ALA A 2 -4.01 5.92 42.88
CA ALA A 2 -3.86 5.34 44.24
C ALA A 2 -3.90 6.38 45.41
N ASN A 3 -3.22 7.53 45.27
CA ASN A 3 -3.28 8.60 46.29
C ASN A 3 -4.65 9.30 46.34
N SER A 4 -5.37 9.41 45.22
CA SER A 4 -6.70 10.05 45.18
C SER A 4 -7.76 9.16 45.84
N ASN A 5 -7.70 7.85 45.60
CA ASN A 5 -8.59 6.87 46.22
C ASN A 5 -8.44 6.83 47.75
N ALA A 6 -7.21 6.95 48.26
CA ALA A 6 -6.97 7.01 49.70
C ALA A 6 -7.56 8.28 50.34
N VAL A 7 -7.41 9.44 49.68
CA VAL A 7 -7.98 10.71 50.14
C VAL A 7 -9.50 10.67 50.11
N LEU A 8 -10.11 10.25 49.00
CA LEU A 8 -11.57 10.17 48.89
C LEU A 8 -12.16 9.13 49.86
N GLY A 9 -11.49 7.99 50.04
CA GLY A 9 -11.87 6.99 51.04
C GLY A 9 -11.88 7.55 52.46
N SER A 10 -10.87 8.35 52.82
CA SER A 10 -10.83 9.04 54.12
C SER A 10 -11.93 10.10 54.28
N GLU A 11 -12.27 10.82 53.20
CA GLU A 11 -13.37 11.79 53.20
C GLU A 11 -14.73 11.11 53.38
N ILE A 12 -14.94 9.95 52.74
CA ILE A 12 -16.14 9.13 52.88
C ILE A 12 -16.24 8.58 54.31
N GLN A 13 -15.15 8.04 54.86
CA GLN A 13 -15.12 7.55 56.24
C GLN A 13 -15.40 8.67 57.25
N GLY A 14 -14.79 9.84 57.06
CA GLY A 14 -15.07 11.03 57.87
C GLY A 14 -16.52 11.51 57.73
N TYR A 15 -17.11 11.38 56.54
CA TYR A 15 -18.52 11.69 56.30
C TYR A 15 -19.44 10.71 57.04
N ILE A 16 -19.20 9.40 56.93
CA ILE A 16 -19.92 8.33 57.64
C ILE A 16 -19.85 8.54 59.16
N ALA A 17 -18.66 8.83 59.70
CA ALA A 17 -18.46 9.07 61.13
C ALA A 17 -19.16 10.33 61.65
N SER A 18 -19.39 11.32 60.78
CA SER A 18 -20.09 12.57 61.14
C SER A 18 -21.62 12.44 61.24
N LYS A 19 -22.19 11.26 60.96
CA LYS A 19 -23.64 11.03 60.92
C LYS A 19 -24.20 10.62 62.28
N SER A 20 -25.33 11.24 62.65
CA SER A 20 -26.08 10.94 63.88
C SER A 20 -26.98 9.71 63.72
N ALA A 21 -27.72 9.35 64.78
CA ALA A 21 -28.74 8.30 64.75
C ALA A 21 -30.09 8.74 64.15
N SER A 22 -30.19 9.95 63.57
CA SER A 22 -31.42 10.37 62.89
C SER A 22 -31.70 9.52 61.65
N GLU A 23 -32.97 9.32 61.31
CA GLU A 23 -33.36 8.44 60.19
C GLU A 23 -32.72 8.82 58.85
N ILE A 24 -32.62 10.12 58.56
CA ILE A 24 -31.95 10.67 57.36
C ILE A 24 -30.44 10.39 57.38
N ASP A 25 -29.80 10.54 58.54
CA ASP A 25 -28.37 10.29 58.69
C ASP A 25 -28.03 8.79 58.64
N VAL A 26 -28.91 7.92 59.16
CA VAL A 26 -28.78 6.45 59.04
C VAL A 26 -28.84 6.02 57.57
N ARG A 27 -29.75 6.60 56.77
CA ARG A 27 -29.82 6.33 55.32
C ARG A 27 -28.57 6.80 54.59
N LYS A 28 -28.08 8.02 54.88
CA LYS A 28 -26.82 8.54 54.34
C LYS A 28 -25.64 7.64 54.72
N LYS A 29 -25.59 7.20 55.98
CA LYS A 29 -24.53 6.33 56.49
C LYS A 29 -24.51 5.00 55.75
N SER A 30 -25.65 4.32 55.65
CA SER A 30 -25.79 3.06 54.91
C SER A 30 -25.35 3.19 53.45
N PHE A 31 -25.80 4.22 52.72
CA PHE A 31 -25.39 4.41 51.34
C PHE A 31 -23.88 4.56 51.19
N PHE A 32 -23.24 5.40 52.00
CA PHE A 32 -21.79 5.62 51.89
C PHE A 32 -20.96 4.45 52.45
N GLU A 33 -21.49 3.65 53.38
CA GLU A 33 -20.89 2.38 53.79
C GLU A 33 -20.90 1.37 52.64
N ASP A 34 -22.00 1.29 51.88
CA ASP A 34 -22.07 0.44 50.67
C ASP A 34 -21.04 0.90 49.62
N ILE A 35 -20.91 2.21 49.38
CA ILE A 35 -19.90 2.76 48.47
C ILE A 35 -18.47 2.52 48.99
N GLN A 36 -18.23 2.66 50.29
CA GLN A 36 -16.92 2.40 50.89
C GLN A 36 -16.55 0.92 50.76
N ASN A 37 -17.50 0.02 50.97
CA ASN A 37 -17.30 -1.42 50.78
C ASN A 37 -16.93 -1.72 49.32
N LEU A 38 -17.69 -1.19 48.35
CA LEU A 38 -17.40 -1.33 46.92
C LEU A 38 -16.00 -0.77 46.56
N SER A 39 -15.65 0.40 47.11
CA SER A 39 -14.34 1.03 46.88
C SER A 39 -13.20 0.22 47.48
N SER A 40 -13.36 -0.31 48.70
CA SER A 40 -12.35 -1.11 49.40
C SER A 40 -12.07 -2.46 48.73
N GLN A 41 -13.06 -2.99 47.99
CA GLN A 41 -12.94 -4.21 47.20
C GLN A 41 -12.47 -3.94 45.77
N GLU A 42 -12.10 -2.70 45.43
CA GLU A 42 -11.77 -2.27 44.06
C GLU A 42 -12.89 -2.54 43.03
N ASN A 43 -14.12 -2.66 43.53
CA ASN A 43 -15.31 -3.07 42.79
C ASN A 43 -16.24 -1.88 42.45
N LEU A 44 -15.81 -0.65 42.74
CA LEU A 44 -16.60 0.54 42.46
C LEU A 44 -16.48 0.93 40.97
N THR A 45 -17.60 0.83 40.27
CA THR A 45 -17.80 1.21 38.86
C THR A 45 -18.81 2.36 38.75
N ILE A 46 -18.82 3.04 37.59
CA ILE A 46 -19.85 4.04 37.25
C ILE A 46 -21.21 3.38 37.29
N ALA A 47 -21.34 2.16 36.74
CA ALA A 47 -22.58 1.41 36.76
C ALA A 47 -23.09 1.14 38.18
N LYS A 48 -22.23 0.61 39.07
CA LYS A 48 -22.60 0.34 40.47
C LYS A 48 -22.93 1.60 41.26
N LEU A 49 -22.17 2.68 41.09
CA LEU A 49 -22.49 3.95 41.74
C LEU A 49 -23.87 4.47 41.28
N THR A 50 -24.14 4.37 39.98
CA THR A 50 -25.44 4.77 39.39
C THR A 50 -26.58 3.88 39.90
N GLU A 51 -26.37 2.56 39.99
CA GLU A 51 -27.34 1.60 40.50
C GLU A 51 -27.64 1.79 41.98
N GLN A 52 -26.61 2.04 42.79
CA GLN A 52 -26.78 2.35 44.21
C GLN A 52 -27.59 3.63 44.40
N LEU A 53 -27.39 4.64 43.56
CA LEU A 53 -28.20 5.86 43.59
C LEU A 53 -29.64 5.61 43.13
N ALA A 54 -29.84 4.87 42.04
CA ALA A 54 -31.16 4.56 41.49
C ALA A 54 -32.00 3.66 42.44
N ALA A 55 -31.37 2.69 43.11
CA ALA A 55 -32.05 1.80 44.06
C ALA A 55 -32.63 2.52 45.29
N LYS A 56 -32.17 3.76 45.57
CA LYS A 56 -32.65 4.58 46.68
C LYS A 56 -33.72 5.60 46.24
N HIS A 57 -34.40 5.38 45.11
CA HIS A 57 -35.42 6.27 44.53
C HIS A 57 -36.43 6.83 45.55
N SER A 58 -36.99 5.99 46.44
CA SER A 58 -37.97 6.45 47.46
C SER A 58 -37.37 7.27 48.61
N GLN A 59 -36.05 7.41 48.67
CA GLN A 59 -35.29 8.04 49.76
C GLN A 59 -34.30 9.10 49.24
N PHE A 60 -34.41 9.44 47.96
CA PHE A 60 -33.40 10.19 47.22
C PHE A 60 -33.28 11.64 47.69
N ALA A 61 -34.42 12.27 48.01
CA ALA A 61 -34.47 13.60 48.60
C ALA A 61 -33.77 13.67 49.98
N ASP A 62 -33.82 12.59 50.76
CA ASP A 62 -33.18 12.51 52.07
C ASP A 62 -31.66 12.38 51.95
N LEU A 63 -31.19 11.61 50.96
CA LEU A 63 -29.76 11.38 50.71
C LEU A 63 -28.99 12.69 50.53
N PHE A 64 -29.60 13.67 49.83
CA PHE A 64 -29.01 14.98 49.55
C PHE A 64 -29.59 16.12 50.40
N TYR A 65 -30.36 15.80 51.43
CA TYR A 65 -31.00 16.80 52.28
C TYR A 65 -29.97 17.65 53.03
N ARG A 66 -30.12 18.97 52.97
CA ARG A 66 -29.31 19.94 53.72
C ARG A 66 -30.25 20.79 54.59
N GLY A 67 -30.09 20.71 55.91
CA GLY A 67 -31.00 21.37 56.86
C GLY A 67 -31.14 22.89 56.68
N ARG A 68 -30.10 23.57 56.18
CA ARG A 68 -30.15 25.01 55.89
C ARG A 68 -31.00 25.38 54.66
N SER A 69 -31.09 24.51 53.65
CA SER A 69 -31.88 24.75 52.43
C SER A 69 -33.29 24.16 52.50
N ARG A 70 -33.65 23.50 53.62
CA ARG A 70 -34.94 22.82 53.83
C ARG A 70 -35.32 21.85 52.69
N GLY A 71 -34.33 21.21 52.06
CA GLY A 71 -34.55 20.30 50.94
C GLY A 71 -33.25 19.70 50.38
N PRO A 72 -33.35 18.88 49.31
CA PRO A 72 -32.20 18.42 48.54
C PRO A 72 -31.38 19.60 48.05
N SER A 73 -30.06 19.49 48.08
CA SER A 73 -29.17 20.57 47.63
C SER A 73 -27.90 20.00 47.04
N ILE A 74 -27.51 20.54 45.89
CA ILE A 74 -26.23 20.23 45.23
C ILE A 74 -25.03 20.60 46.12
N ASP A 75 -25.20 21.55 47.04
CA ASP A 75 -24.18 21.94 48.03
C ASP A 75 -24.16 21.01 49.26
N SER A 76 -25.05 20.02 49.33
CA SER A 76 -24.98 19.04 50.40
C SER A 76 -23.66 18.28 50.31
N ARG A 77 -23.06 17.96 51.46
CA ARG A 77 -21.79 17.21 51.48
C ARG A 77 -21.94 15.82 50.83
N ALA A 78 -23.12 15.21 50.86
CA ALA A 78 -23.44 13.99 50.10
C ALA A 78 -23.34 14.23 48.58
N ALA A 79 -23.98 15.28 48.07
CA ALA A 79 -23.97 15.59 46.63
C ALA A 79 -22.55 15.89 46.14
N GLN A 80 -21.76 16.62 46.93
CA GLN A 80 -20.36 16.90 46.61
C GLN A 80 -19.48 15.64 46.64
N LEU A 81 -19.72 14.71 47.56
CA LEU A 81 -19.02 13.42 47.57
C LEU A 81 -19.40 12.55 46.36
N VAL A 82 -20.68 12.51 45.99
CA VAL A 82 -21.14 11.82 44.76
C VAL A 82 -20.51 12.45 43.51
N LYS A 83 -20.45 13.78 43.42
CA LYS A 83 -19.74 14.49 42.34
C LYS A 83 -18.27 14.08 42.27
N LYS A 84 -17.56 14.08 43.40
CA LYS A 84 -16.16 13.64 43.48
C LYS A 84 -15.98 12.18 43.07
N LEU A 85 -16.87 11.28 43.50
CA LEU A 85 -16.85 9.87 43.13
C LEU A 85 -16.98 9.69 41.61
N TYR A 86 -17.94 10.37 40.98
CA TYR A 86 -18.08 10.35 39.53
C TYR A 86 -16.84 10.91 38.81
N ILE A 87 -16.25 12.01 39.31
CA ILE A 87 -15.03 12.59 38.76
C ILE A 87 -13.84 11.64 38.88
N GLU A 88 -13.66 10.94 40.01
CA GLU A 88 -12.61 9.92 40.17
C GLU A 88 -12.82 8.70 39.26
N LEU A 89 -14.08 8.35 38.99
CA LEU A 89 -14.44 7.36 37.98
C LEU A 89 -14.35 7.93 36.55
N GLY A 90 -13.97 9.20 36.41
CA GLY A 90 -13.68 9.87 35.15
C GLY A 90 -14.89 10.47 34.43
N VAL A 91 -16.04 10.56 35.08
CA VAL A 91 -17.22 11.26 34.58
C VAL A 91 -17.12 12.75 34.96
N PRO A 92 -17.00 13.68 34.01
CA PRO A 92 -17.01 15.11 34.29
C PRO A 92 -18.43 15.54 34.63
N LEU A 93 -18.80 15.43 35.91
CA LEU A 93 -20.13 15.79 36.37
C LEU A 93 -20.19 17.30 36.65
N ASP A 94 -20.90 18.04 35.81
CA ASP A 94 -21.15 19.47 36.02
C ASP A 94 -22.31 19.71 37.02
N ASP A 95 -22.52 20.97 37.40
CA ASP A 95 -23.56 21.31 38.39
C ASP A 95 -24.97 21.12 37.84
N ASN A 96 -25.17 21.14 36.52
CA ASN A 96 -26.48 20.88 35.90
C ASN A 96 -26.86 19.40 36.00
N LEU A 97 -25.93 18.51 35.66
CA LEU A 97 -26.10 17.06 35.82
C LEU A 97 -26.23 16.68 37.29
N LEU A 98 -25.43 17.29 38.18
CA LEU A 98 -25.59 17.10 39.61
C LEU A 98 -26.95 17.60 40.11
N THR A 99 -27.45 18.72 39.59
CA THR A 99 -28.79 19.22 39.92
C THR A 99 -29.87 18.21 39.51
N ARG A 100 -29.77 17.63 38.31
CA ARG A 100 -30.67 16.54 37.88
C ARG A 100 -30.59 15.36 38.85
N ILE A 101 -29.37 14.90 39.17
CA ILE A 101 -29.10 13.81 40.14
C ILE A 101 -29.51 14.17 41.57
N VAL A 102 -29.73 15.42 41.95
CA VAL A 102 -30.12 15.76 43.33
C VAL A 102 -31.63 16.00 43.45
N HIS A 103 -32.26 16.53 42.39
CA HIS A 103 -33.63 17.03 42.46
C HIS A 103 -34.66 16.22 41.65
N GLN A 104 -34.26 15.39 40.69
CA GLN A 104 -35.17 14.77 39.72
C GLN A 104 -35.08 13.24 39.68
N ASP A 105 -34.63 12.62 40.78
CA ASP A 105 -34.13 11.25 40.76
C ASP A 105 -33.01 11.08 39.70
N ILE A 106 -32.57 9.85 39.39
CA ILE A 106 -31.76 9.62 38.19
C ILE A 106 -32.70 9.02 37.14
N PRO A 107 -33.25 9.84 36.21
CA PRO A 107 -34.07 9.34 35.11
C PRO A 107 -33.40 8.20 34.34
N GLU A 108 -34.18 7.28 33.77
CA GLU A 108 -33.66 6.11 33.07
C GLU A 108 -32.72 6.48 31.91
N ASP A 109 -33.00 7.58 31.18
CA ASP A 109 -32.11 8.12 30.15
C ASP A 109 -30.74 8.52 30.72
N LEU A 110 -30.73 9.18 31.88
CA LEU A 110 -29.50 9.61 32.54
C LEU A 110 -28.75 8.41 33.15
N GLN A 111 -29.47 7.43 33.71
CA GLN A 111 -28.84 6.18 34.16
C GLN A 111 -28.15 5.49 32.99
N ASN A 112 -28.83 5.35 31.86
CA ASN A 112 -28.26 4.74 30.66
C ASN A 112 -27.06 5.53 30.12
N ALA A 113 -27.13 6.86 30.12
CA ALA A 113 -26.01 7.71 29.71
C ALA A 113 -24.78 7.54 30.63
N LEU A 114 -24.97 7.56 31.95
CA LEU A 114 -23.89 7.37 32.93
C LEU A 114 -23.30 5.96 32.84
N LYS A 115 -24.16 4.94 32.79
CA LYS A 115 -23.75 3.54 32.62
C LYS A 115 -22.90 3.37 31.34
N ASN A 116 -23.29 3.97 30.22
CA ASN A 116 -22.53 3.87 28.97
C ASN A 116 -21.35 4.86 28.85
N PHE A 117 -21.10 5.69 29.86
CA PHE A 117 -20.12 6.78 29.78
C PHE A 117 -18.71 6.29 29.43
N ALA A 118 -18.21 5.25 30.11
CA ALA A 118 -16.87 4.70 29.84
C ALA A 118 -16.72 4.20 28.39
N TYR A 119 -17.78 3.59 27.84
CA TYR A 119 -17.79 3.16 26.45
C TYR A 119 -17.80 4.34 25.48
N HIS A 120 -18.57 5.41 25.77
CA HIS A 120 -18.59 6.62 24.96
C HIS A 120 -17.24 7.37 24.97
N GLU A 121 -16.62 7.51 26.14
CA GLU A 121 -15.27 8.09 26.28
C GLU A 121 -14.21 7.28 25.53
N TRP A 122 -14.25 5.95 25.69
CA TRP A 122 -13.38 5.06 24.94
C TRP A 122 -13.63 5.18 23.44
N LYS A 123 -14.89 5.22 22.99
CA LYS A 123 -15.21 5.35 21.56
C LYS A 123 -14.70 6.68 20.98
N ALA A 124 -14.72 7.75 21.76
CA ALA A 124 -14.16 9.05 21.38
C ALA A 124 -12.62 9.01 21.32
N ASN A 125 -11.98 8.27 22.22
CA ASN A 125 -10.51 8.20 22.35
C ASN A 125 -10.04 6.75 22.58
N LYS A 126 -10.07 5.94 21.51
CA LYS A 126 -9.91 4.46 21.57
C LYS A 126 -8.54 3.98 22.04
N PHE A 127 -7.53 4.84 22.02
CA PHE A 127 -6.14 4.50 22.24
C PHE A 127 -5.57 5.03 23.56
N LEU A 128 -6.35 5.78 24.35
CA LEU A 128 -5.91 6.22 25.67
C LEU A 128 -5.96 5.02 26.64
N PRO A 129 -4.82 4.59 27.22
CA PRO A 129 -4.80 3.44 28.13
C PRO A 129 -5.80 3.58 29.28
N GLU A 130 -5.96 4.79 29.83
CA GLU A 130 -6.88 5.04 30.95
C GLU A 130 -8.35 4.81 30.58
N ASN A 131 -8.72 5.07 29.32
CA ASN A 131 -10.07 4.84 28.82
C ASN A 131 -10.33 3.35 28.56
N ILE A 132 -9.32 2.61 28.08
CA ILE A 132 -9.39 1.15 27.95
C ILE A 132 -9.50 0.52 29.33
N GLU A 133 -8.63 0.88 30.27
CA GLU A 133 -8.67 0.36 31.65
C GLU A 133 -10.01 0.62 32.34
N ARG A 134 -10.58 1.82 32.15
CA ARG A 134 -11.90 2.18 32.68
C ARG A 134 -13.01 1.35 32.05
N LEU A 135 -13.01 1.23 30.72
CA LEU A 135 -14.00 0.42 30.00
C LEU A 135 -13.89 -1.06 30.42
N GLU A 136 -12.69 -1.62 30.47
CA GLU A 136 -12.46 -3.00 30.91
C GLU A 136 -12.91 -3.23 32.34
N ARG A 137 -12.71 -2.26 33.25
CA ARG A 137 -13.22 -2.32 34.62
C ARG A 137 -14.75 -2.41 34.66
N GLU A 138 -15.44 -1.56 33.91
CA GLU A 138 -16.91 -1.62 33.78
C GLU A 138 -17.38 -2.96 33.18
N LEU A 139 -16.66 -3.47 32.18
CA LEU A 139 -17.02 -4.72 31.51
C LEU A 139 -16.78 -5.94 32.41
N LYS A 140 -15.69 -5.99 33.18
CA LYS A 140 -15.43 -7.08 34.13
C LYS A 140 -16.55 -7.21 35.16
N ASP A 141 -16.99 -6.07 35.67
CA ASP A 141 -18.11 -5.99 36.60
C ASP A 141 -19.42 -6.47 35.94
N PHE A 142 -19.72 -5.96 34.75
CA PHE A 142 -20.90 -6.33 33.98
C PHE A 142 -20.95 -7.83 33.63
N ILE A 143 -19.80 -8.43 33.35
CA ILE A 143 -19.67 -9.86 33.04
C ILE A 143 -19.88 -10.72 34.29
N GLY A 144 -19.50 -10.22 35.46
CA GLY A 144 -19.69 -10.88 36.76
C GLY A 144 -18.41 -11.48 37.34
N PHE A 145 -17.24 -10.91 37.02
CA PHE A 145 -16.02 -11.23 37.75
C PHE A 145 -16.13 -10.70 39.18
N THR A 146 -16.53 -11.57 40.11
CA THR A 146 -16.88 -11.22 41.51
C THR A 146 -15.69 -11.27 42.48
N LYS A 147 -14.60 -11.94 42.10
CA LYS A 147 -13.33 -11.83 42.81
C LYS A 147 -12.66 -10.52 42.38
N PRO A 148 -11.85 -9.87 43.24
CA PRO A 148 -10.93 -8.83 42.79
C PRO A 148 -9.95 -9.49 41.82
N THR A 149 -10.31 -9.53 40.54
CA THR A 149 -9.35 -9.69 39.47
C THR A 149 -8.44 -8.51 39.64
N ASP A 150 -7.14 -8.79 39.83
CA ASP A 150 -6.12 -7.75 39.97
C ASP A 150 -6.44 -6.68 38.91
N PRO A 151 -6.75 -5.43 39.28
CA PRO A 151 -7.22 -4.42 38.33
C PRO A 151 -6.22 -4.20 37.19
N THR A 152 -4.99 -4.71 37.34
CA THR A 152 -3.94 -4.70 36.32
C THR A 152 -3.98 -5.85 35.30
N ILE A 153 -4.73 -6.94 35.51
CA ILE A 153 -4.91 -7.94 34.43
C ILE A 153 -5.89 -7.39 33.40
N SER A 154 -5.68 -7.61 32.11
CA SER A 154 -6.63 -7.16 31.09
C SER A 154 -7.94 -7.96 31.14
N LEU A 155 -9.02 -7.44 30.54
CA LEU A 155 -10.26 -8.19 30.38
C LEU A 155 -10.04 -9.48 29.56
N ALA A 156 -9.17 -9.43 28.55
CA ALA A 156 -8.77 -10.59 27.77
C ALA A 156 -8.12 -11.67 28.66
N GLN A 157 -7.16 -11.29 29.51
CA GLN A 157 -6.51 -12.22 30.42
C GLN A 157 -7.50 -12.81 31.43
N ALA A 158 -8.38 -11.98 32.00
CA ALA A 158 -9.38 -12.44 32.96
C ALA A 158 -10.33 -13.51 32.37
N ILE A 159 -10.67 -13.39 31.08
CA ILE A 159 -11.50 -14.36 30.37
C ILE A 159 -10.69 -15.60 29.96
N TYR A 160 -9.44 -15.44 29.53
CA TYR A 160 -8.56 -16.57 29.23
C TYR A 160 -8.32 -17.46 30.45
N ASP A 161 -8.18 -16.87 31.64
CA ASP A 161 -8.00 -17.59 32.90
C ASP A 161 -9.27 -18.35 33.36
N ASP A 162 -10.46 -17.98 32.86
CA ASP A 162 -11.74 -18.68 33.08
C ASP A 162 -12.53 -18.88 31.78
N PRO A 163 -12.07 -19.77 30.87
CA PRO A 163 -12.59 -19.89 29.51
C PRO A 163 -14.03 -20.44 29.48
N ARG A 164 -14.51 -21.04 30.58
CA ARG A 164 -15.88 -21.58 30.73
C ARG A 164 -16.97 -20.52 30.51
N ASN A 165 -16.61 -19.24 30.56
CA ASN A 165 -17.52 -18.12 30.36
C ASN A 165 -17.24 -17.33 29.06
N LEU A 166 -16.39 -17.81 28.14
CA LEU A 166 -15.99 -17.06 26.95
C LEU A 166 -17.20 -16.57 26.13
N ILE A 167 -18.08 -17.49 25.69
CA ILE A 167 -19.28 -17.17 24.90
C ILE A 167 -20.18 -16.16 25.62
N ARG A 168 -20.49 -16.42 26.89
CA ARG A 168 -21.33 -15.53 27.71
C ARG A 168 -20.72 -14.13 27.83
N SER A 169 -19.39 -14.06 27.96
CA SER A 169 -18.66 -12.81 28.05
C SER A 169 -18.70 -12.04 26.73
N LEU A 170 -18.51 -12.73 25.60
CA LEU A 170 -18.63 -12.14 24.26
C LEU A 170 -20.02 -11.54 24.04
N THR A 171 -21.09 -12.25 24.42
CA THR A 171 -22.47 -11.74 24.36
C THR A 171 -22.65 -10.45 25.15
N LYS A 172 -22.21 -10.43 26.41
CA LYS A 172 -22.31 -9.25 27.27
C LYS A 172 -21.45 -8.08 26.77
N ILE A 173 -20.25 -8.35 26.27
CA ILE A 173 -19.38 -7.31 25.69
C ILE A 173 -20.05 -6.72 24.45
N TYR A 174 -20.67 -7.54 23.59
CA TYR A 174 -21.37 -7.05 22.42
C TYR A 174 -22.57 -6.16 22.79
N GLU A 175 -23.36 -6.55 23.79
CA GLU A 175 -24.50 -5.76 24.28
C GLU A 175 -24.08 -4.38 24.80
N ARG A 176 -22.94 -4.33 25.49
CA ARG A 176 -22.48 -3.13 26.21
C ARG A 176 -21.52 -2.24 25.41
N ALA A 177 -20.64 -2.85 24.65
CA ALA A 177 -19.52 -2.22 23.96
C ALA A 177 -19.21 -2.90 22.61
N PRO A 178 -20.16 -2.92 21.65
CA PRO A 178 -20.03 -3.70 20.42
C PRO A 178 -18.83 -3.30 19.57
N SER A 179 -18.45 -2.01 19.54
CA SER A 179 -17.28 -1.55 18.78
C SER A 179 -15.94 -1.89 19.44
N TYR A 180 -15.92 -2.26 20.73
CA TYR A 180 -14.72 -2.70 21.43
C TYR A 180 -14.46 -4.21 21.21
N LEU A 181 -15.48 -4.97 20.84
CA LEU A 181 -15.39 -6.41 20.67
C LEU A 181 -14.28 -6.89 19.72
N PRO A 182 -14.04 -6.28 18.53
CA PRO A 182 -12.93 -6.69 17.67
C PRO A 182 -11.56 -6.55 18.34
N ILE A 183 -11.38 -5.49 19.13
CA ILE A 183 -10.13 -5.21 19.86
C ILE A 183 -9.97 -6.19 21.02
N PHE A 184 -11.07 -6.49 21.72
CA PHE A 184 -11.08 -7.54 22.73
C PHE A 184 -10.68 -8.90 22.16
N ILE A 185 -11.23 -9.29 21.00
CA ILE A 185 -10.91 -10.56 20.33
C ILE A 185 -9.44 -10.60 19.90
N ASP A 186 -8.91 -9.54 19.28
CA ASP A 186 -7.47 -9.46 18.93
C ASP A 186 -6.57 -9.57 20.17
N ASN A 187 -6.93 -8.88 21.27
CA ASN A 187 -6.19 -8.96 22.53
C ASN A 187 -6.25 -10.35 23.16
N LEU A 188 -7.42 -11.01 23.12
CA LEU A 188 -7.58 -12.40 23.57
C LEU A 188 -6.71 -13.34 22.73
N TYR A 189 -6.75 -13.19 21.40
CA TYR A 189 -5.95 -14.01 20.49
C TYR A 189 -4.45 -13.83 20.72
N ALA A 190 -4.00 -12.60 21.03
CA ALA A 190 -2.59 -12.29 21.24
C ALA A 190 -2.00 -12.92 22.52
N ILE A 191 -2.79 -13.13 23.56
CA ILE A 191 -2.33 -13.74 24.82
C ILE A 191 -2.41 -15.27 24.82
N VAL A 192 -3.14 -15.85 23.87
CA VAL A 192 -3.33 -17.30 23.76
C VAL A 192 -2.04 -17.95 23.21
N PRO A 193 -1.55 -19.04 23.83
CA PRO A 193 -0.40 -19.78 23.33
C PRO A 193 -0.58 -20.25 21.88
N GLU A 194 0.50 -20.27 21.10
CA GLU A 194 0.44 -20.60 19.66
C GLU A 194 -0.25 -21.95 19.39
N ALA A 195 -0.02 -22.95 20.24
CA ALA A 195 -0.62 -24.28 20.12
C ALA A 195 -2.15 -24.29 20.30
N GLU A 196 -2.74 -23.27 20.93
CA GLU A 196 -4.17 -23.17 21.24
C GLU A 196 -4.92 -22.23 20.28
N LYS A 197 -4.21 -21.35 19.56
CA LYS A 197 -4.79 -20.32 18.68
C LYS A 197 -5.73 -20.90 17.63
N ALA A 198 -5.34 -21.98 16.96
CA ALA A 198 -6.18 -22.63 15.96
C ALA A 198 -7.51 -23.14 16.56
N SER A 199 -7.47 -23.71 17.78
CA SER A 199 -8.67 -24.17 18.48
C SER A 199 -9.59 -23.00 18.84
N LEU A 200 -9.02 -21.90 19.34
CA LEU A 200 -9.78 -20.69 19.66
C LEU A 200 -10.45 -20.10 18.42
N SER A 201 -9.73 -19.96 17.29
CA SER A 201 -10.31 -19.45 16.04
C SER A 201 -11.50 -20.29 15.57
N ILE A 202 -11.39 -21.62 15.67
CA ILE A 202 -12.48 -22.55 15.32
C ILE A 202 -13.68 -22.36 16.24
N GLU A 203 -13.48 -22.26 17.56
CA GLU A 203 -14.55 -22.05 18.54
C GLU A 203 -15.28 -20.72 18.30
N LEU A 204 -14.53 -19.63 18.12
CA LEU A 204 -15.09 -18.31 17.83
C LEU A 204 -15.87 -18.30 16.51
N ALA A 205 -15.35 -18.95 15.47
CA ALA A 205 -16.03 -19.09 14.19
C ALA A 205 -17.35 -19.85 14.33
N GLN A 206 -17.36 -20.99 15.04
CA GLN A 206 -18.58 -21.75 15.31
C GLN A 206 -19.61 -20.91 16.07
N PHE A 207 -19.18 -20.19 17.11
CA PHE A 207 -20.06 -19.31 17.88
C PHE A 207 -20.69 -18.22 17.00
N ALA A 208 -19.90 -17.56 16.14
CA ALA A 208 -20.40 -16.52 15.24
C ALA A 208 -21.37 -17.05 14.18
N ILE A 209 -21.24 -18.30 13.74
CA ILE A 209 -22.19 -18.95 12.81
C ILE A 209 -23.57 -19.13 13.45
N PHE A 210 -23.61 -19.50 14.73
CA PHE A 210 -24.86 -19.62 15.47
C PHE A 210 -25.40 -18.27 15.95
N ASN A 211 -24.58 -17.21 15.92
CA ASN A 211 -24.91 -15.87 16.39
C ASN A 211 -24.45 -14.82 15.36
N PRO A 212 -25.19 -14.62 14.25
CA PRO A 212 -24.74 -13.84 13.10
C PRO A 212 -24.30 -12.40 13.41
N GLN A 213 -24.79 -11.81 14.50
CA GLN A 213 -24.37 -10.49 14.98
C GLN A 213 -22.87 -10.41 15.35
N PHE A 214 -22.22 -11.55 15.58
CA PHE A 214 -20.78 -11.65 15.87
C PHE A 214 -19.89 -11.78 14.64
N ILE A 215 -20.47 -12.02 13.45
CA ILE A 215 -19.69 -12.17 12.21
C ILE A 215 -18.87 -10.92 11.95
N LYS A 216 -19.51 -9.73 11.89
CA LYS A 216 -18.80 -8.47 11.59
C LYS A 216 -17.69 -8.13 12.61
N PRO A 217 -17.93 -8.23 13.94
CA PRO A 217 -16.86 -8.04 14.90
C PRO A 217 -15.70 -9.02 14.74
N LEU A 218 -15.98 -10.30 14.47
CA LEU A 218 -14.96 -11.33 14.32
C LEU A 218 -14.14 -11.11 13.03
N THR A 219 -14.79 -10.78 11.91
CA THR A 219 -14.12 -10.50 10.64
C THR A 219 -13.30 -9.22 10.64
N SER A 220 -13.51 -8.35 11.63
CA SER A 220 -12.74 -7.12 11.81
C SER A 220 -11.64 -7.26 12.87
N ALA A 221 -11.53 -8.41 13.53
CA ALA A 221 -10.65 -8.60 14.69
C ALA A 221 -9.27 -9.15 14.31
N ASN A 222 -9.23 -10.26 13.59
CA ASN A 222 -8.01 -11.03 13.39
C ASN A 222 -8.13 -11.91 12.13
N VAL A 223 -7.04 -12.02 11.36
CA VAL A 223 -7.02 -12.72 10.06
C VAL A 223 -7.32 -14.21 10.24
N GLU A 224 -6.70 -14.88 11.21
CA GLU A 224 -6.87 -16.32 11.45
C GLU A 224 -8.28 -16.67 11.91
N CYS A 225 -8.89 -15.80 12.74
CA CYS A 225 -10.30 -15.93 13.11
C CYS A 225 -11.23 -15.75 11.91
N SER A 226 -10.94 -14.78 11.03
CA SER A 226 -11.66 -14.58 9.77
C SER A 226 -11.51 -15.78 8.83
N THR A 227 -10.29 -16.33 8.70
CA THR A 227 -10.01 -17.53 7.91
C THR A 227 -10.80 -18.73 8.42
N ALA A 228 -10.80 -18.98 9.74
CA ALA A 228 -11.57 -20.06 10.34
C ALA A 228 -13.08 -19.92 10.10
N LEU A 229 -13.58 -18.70 10.10
CA LEU A 229 -14.97 -18.40 9.79
C LEU A 229 -15.30 -18.66 8.31
N VAL A 230 -14.41 -18.27 7.38
CA VAL A 230 -14.54 -18.52 5.94
C VAL A 230 -14.48 -20.01 5.63
N GLN A 231 -13.55 -20.77 6.24
CA GLN A 231 -13.48 -22.23 6.08
C GLN A 231 -14.80 -22.94 6.44
N LYS A 232 -15.55 -22.39 7.41
CA LYS A 232 -16.85 -22.96 7.83
C LYS A 232 -18.04 -22.44 7.00
N ARG A 233 -17.96 -21.19 6.53
CA ARG A 233 -19.02 -20.49 5.78
C ARG A 233 -18.36 -19.56 4.75
N PRO A 234 -17.99 -20.05 3.56
CA PRO A 234 -17.13 -19.27 2.69
C PRO A 234 -17.80 -18.00 2.13
N TYR A 235 -19.14 -17.94 2.07
CA TYR A 235 -19.86 -16.71 1.68
C TYR A 235 -19.54 -15.48 2.56
N ILE A 236 -19.07 -15.68 3.80
CA ILE A 236 -18.70 -14.57 4.70
C ILE A 236 -17.53 -13.75 4.13
N PHE A 237 -16.69 -14.37 3.30
CA PHE A 237 -15.61 -13.71 2.58
C PHE A 237 -16.06 -12.44 1.86
N PHE A 238 -17.20 -12.51 1.15
CA PHE A 238 -17.73 -11.40 0.34
C PHE A 238 -18.30 -10.24 1.19
N HIS A 239 -18.42 -10.41 2.50
CA HIS A 239 -18.88 -9.37 3.42
C HIS A 239 -17.74 -8.74 4.24
N MET A 240 -16.49 -9.14 4.00
CA MET A 240 -15.31 -8.56 4.64
C MET A 240 -14.85 -7.29 3.92
N SER A 241 -14.03 -6.46 4.57
CA SER A 241 -13.30 -5.39 3.87
C SER A 241 -12.33 -6.00 2.85
N HIS A 242 -12.03 -5.26 1.78
CA HIS A 242 -11.10 -5.73 0.74
C HIS A 242 -9.72 -6.14 1.30
N SER A 243 -9.16 -5.37 2.25
CA SER A 243 -7.87 -5.72 2.87
C SER A 243 -7.94 -7.03 3.67
N MET A 244 -9.08 -7.29 4.34
CA MET A 244 -9.27 -8.54 5.07
C MET A 244 -9.50 -9.71 4.11
N GLN A 245 -10.19 -9.49 2.98
CA GLN A 245 -10.31 -10.49 1.92
C GLN A 245 -8.93 -10.90 1.40
N GLN A 246 -8.06 -9.93 1.08
CA GLN A 246 -6.68 -10.20 0.64
C GLN A 246 -5.89 -10.97 1.71
N ALA A 247 -5.95 -10.53 2.97
CA ALA A 247 -5.25 -11.20 4.07
C ALA A 247 -5.75 -12.63 4.31
N VAL A 248 -7.06 -12.86 4.23
CA VAL A 248 -7.67 -14.18 4.37
C VAL A 248 -7.31 -15.07 3.18
N LEU A 249 -7.32 -14.57 1.94
CA LEU A 249 -6.87 -15.34 0.78
C LEU A 249 -5.42 -15.77 0.92
N ALA A 250 -4.53 -14.84 1.26
CA ALA A 250 -3.12 -15.14 1.48
C ALA A 250 -2.93 -16.20 2.58
N ASN A 251 -3.69 -16.12 3.67
CA ASN A 251 -3.65 -17.11 4.74
C ASN A 251 -4.24 -18.47 4.33
N LEU A 252 -5.30 -18.49 3.51
CA LEU A 252 -5.86 -19.71 2.94
C LEU A 252 -4.84 -20.41 2.03
N GLU A 253 -4.14 -19.66 1.17
CA GLU A 253 -3.18 -20.20 0.20
C GLU A 253 -1.93 -20.81 0.84
N GLN A 254 -1.56 -20.37 2.05
CA GLN A 254 -0.39 -20.89 2.78
C GLN A 254 -0.56 -22.33 3.29
N VAL A 255 -1.80 -22.85 3.37
CA VAL A 255 -2.10 -24.13 4.04
C VAL A 255 -2.87 -25.05 3.10
N GLU A 256 -2.20 -26.06 2.54
CA GLU A 256 -2.74 -27.04 1.58
C GLU A 256 -4.17 -27.57 1.87
N PRO A 257 -4.55 -27.91 3.13
CA PRO A 257 -5.93 -28.27 3.50
C PRO A 257 -7.03 -27.28 3.07
N ASN A 258 -6.70 -26.02 2.79
CA ASN A 258 -7.67 -24.97 2.46
C ASN A 258 -8.05 -24.92 0.98
N ARG A 259 -7.45 -25.77 0.14
CA ARG A 259 -7.72 -25.78 -1.30
C ARG A 259 -9.20 -26.00 -1.63
N GLU A 260 -9.91 -26.80 -0.84
CA GLU A 260 -11.35 -27.01 -1.01
C GLU A 260 -12.15 -25.73 -0.74
N THR A 261 -11.81 -24.99 0.32
CA THR A 261 -12.43 -23.68 0.62
C THR A 261 -12.16 -22.67 -0.50
N ILE A 262 -10.95 -22.62 -1.05
CA ILE A 262 -10.62 -21.74 -2.18
C ILE A 262 -11.44 -22.12 -3.42
N LEU A 263 -11.57 -23.42 -3.72
CA LEU A 263 -12.41 -23.90 -4.83
C LEU A 263 -13.89 -23.57 -4.61
N GLU A 264 -14.39 -23.68 -3.38
CA GLU A 264 -15.75 -23.30 -3.00
C GLU A 264 -15.96 -21.79 -3.17
N LEU A 265 -15.04 -20.95 -2.69
CA LEU A 265 -15.07 -19.49 -2.90
C LEU A 265 -15.14 -19.12 -4.39
N ARG A 266 -14.43 -19.86 -5.25
CA ARG A 266 -14.46 -19.66 -6.71
C ARG A 266 -15.76 -20.15 -7.36
N GLY A 267 -16.44 -21.13 -6.75
CA GLY A 267 -17.73 -21.66 -7.21
C GLY A 267 -18.95 -20.90 -6.69
N LEU A 268 -18.83 -20.20 -5.55
CA LEU A 268 -19.90 -19.46 -4.87
C LEU A 268 -20.49 -18.23 -5.60
N PRO A 269 -19.81 -17.53 -6.52
CA PRO A 269 -20.40 -16.39 -7.24
C PRO A 269 -21.70 -16.70 -7.98
N VAL A 270 -21.99 -17.99 -8.24
CA VAL A 270 -23.23 -18.47 -8.87
C VAL A 270 -24.38 -18.68 -7.86
N LEU A 271 -24.11 -18.62 -6.55
CA LEU A 271 -25.00 -19.10 -5.48
C LEU A 271 -25.37 -18.06 -4.41
N ILE A 272 -25.10 -16.76 -4.63
CA ILE A 272 -25.42 -15.72 -3.64
C ILE A 272 -26.95 -15.57 -3.51
N ARG A 273 -27.48 -16.27 -2.49
CA ARG A 273 -28.81 -16.16 -1.86
C ARG A 273 -30.05 -16.23 -2.76
N GLY A 274 -30.08 -17.21 -3.64
CA GLY A 274 -31.35 -17.71 -4.20
C GLY A 274 -31.24 -19.20 -4.43
N GLY A 275 -31.99 -20.01 -3.68
CA GLY A 275 -32.13 -21.45 -3.95
C GLY A 275 -32.80 -21.78 -5.29
N GLY A 276 -32.99 -20.79 -6.17
CA GLY A 276 -33.30 -20.98 -7.56
C GLY A 276 -32.02 -21.26 -8.33
N SER A 277 -31.98 -22.42 -8.98
CA SER A 277 -31.07 -22.67 -10.10
C SER A 277 -31.37 -21.63 -11.17
N LEU A 278 -30.75 -20.46 -11.07
CA LEU A 278 -30.53 -19.59 -12.20
C LEU A 278 -29.54 -20.37 -13.09
N ASP A 279 -30.09 -21.16 -14.02
CA ASP A 279 -29.36 -21.90 -15.04
C ASP A 279 -28.75 -20.88 -16.02
N LEU A 280 -27.66 -20.28 -15.57
CA LEU A 280 -27.03 -19.10 -16.14
C LEU A 280 -25.62 -19.45 -16.63
N GLY A 281 -25.54 -20.35 -17.62
CA GLY A 281 -24.30 -20.69 -18.30
C GLY A 281 -23.60 -19.54 -19.07
N GLY A 282 -24.06 -18.29 -18.93
CA GLY A 282 -23.51 -17.07 -19.55
C GLY A 282 -23.45 -15.83 -18.63
N PRO A 283 -24.42 -15.58 -17.73
CA PRO A 283 -24.48 -14.35 -16.93
C PRO A 283 -23.39 -14.06 -15.93
N LYS A 284 -22.57 -15.04 -15.49
CA LYS A 284 -21.43 -14.71 -14.61
C LYS A 284 -20.45 -13.81 -15.35
N GLU A 285 -20.15 -14.13 -16.61
CA GLU A 285 -19.23 -13.34 -17.42
C GLU A 285 -19.86 -12.00 -17.80
N ASP A 286 -21.14 -11.96 -18.15
CA ASP A 286 -21.87 -10.70 -18.40
C ASP A 286 -21.91 -9.80 -17.15
N LEU A 287 -22.12 -10.36 -15.95
CA LEU A 287 -22.12 -9.62 -14.69
C LEU A 287 -20.71 -9.14 -14.32
N LEU A 288 -19.68 -9.97 -14.52
CA LEU A 288 -18.29 -9.57 -14.33
C LEU A 288 -17.87 -8.49 -15.32
N ASN A 289 -18.31 -8.59 -16.59
CA ASN A 289 -18.09 -7.58 -17.61
C ASN A 289 -18.84 -6.30 -17.28
N ALA A 290 -20.05 -6.39 -16.71
CA ALA A 290 -20.81 -5.23 -16.27
C ALA A 290 -20.18 -4.57 -15.03
N LEU A 291 -19.66 -5.36 -14.08
CA LEU A 291 -18.88 -4.87 -12.94
C LEU A 291 -17.54 -4.27 -13.38
N GLU A 292 -16.86 -4.92 -14.32
CA GLU A 292 -15.65 -4.39 -14.94
C GLU A 292 -15.99 -3.07 -15.61
N ALA A 293 -16.99 -3.00 -16.51
CA ALA A 293 -17.46 -1.77 -17.15
C ALA A 293 -17.91 -0.71 -16.13
N TYR A 294 -18.46 -1.11 -14.98
CA TYR A 294 -18.81 -0.21 -13.89
C TYR A 294 -17.57 0.40 -13.23
N ASN A 295 -16.57 -0.43 -12.96
CA ASN A 295 -15.28 0.01 -12.44
C ASN A 295 -14.45 0.75 -13.52
N ASP A 296 -14.67 0.44 -14.81
CA ASP A 296 -13.94 0.93 -15.99
C ASP A 296 -14.62 2.08 -16.72
N CYS A 297 -15.77 2.55 -16.26
CA CYS A 297 -16.59 3.55 -16.95
C CYS A 297 -15.77 4.81 -17.28
N ASP A 298 -15.27 4.92 -18.50
CA ASP A 298 -14.56 6.08 -19.04
C ASP A 298 -15.60 7.01 -19.67
N SER A 299 -15.41 8.32 -19.55
CA SER A 299 -16.24 9.37 -20.16
C SER A 299 -16.48 9.19 -21.67
N THR A 300 -15.68 8.38 -22.36
CA THR A 300 -15.79 8.09 -23.81
C THR A 300 -16.70 6.91 -24.16
N LYS A 301 -17.01 6.04 -23.20
CA LYS A 301 -17.96 4.94 -23.34
C LYS A 301 -18.76 4.83 -22.04
N PRO A 302 -19.91 5.52 -21.90
CA PRO A 302 -20.81 5.25 -20.78
C PRO A 302 -21.07 3.75 -20.74
N ILE A 303 -21.10 3.17 -19.53
CA ILE A 303 -21.59 1.81 -19.30
C ILE A 303 -22.78 1.59 -20.23
N ALA A 304 -22.71 0.53 -21.03
CA ALA A 304 -23.81 0.20 -21.92
C ALA A 304 -25.07 0.07 -21.06
N ASN A 305 -26.19 0.64 -21.53
CA ASN A 305 -27.43 0.57 -20.75
C ASN A 305 -27.80 -0.89 -20.39
N SER A 306 -27.37 -1.88 -21.19
CA SER A 306 -27.44 -3.30 -20.88
C SER A 306 -26.72 -3.69 -19.60
N ASP A 307 -25.48 -3.26 -19.42
CA ASP A 307 -24.61 -3.64 -18.30
C ASP A 307 -25.07 -2.95 -17.02
N LYS A 308 -25.49 -1.69 -17.14
CA LYS A 308 -26.11 -0.96 -16.02
C LYS A 308 -27.42 -1.61 -15.59
N GLN A 309 -28.25 -1.99 -16.55
CA GLN A 309 -29.51 -2.66 -16.27
C GLN A 309 -29.24 -4.01 -15.61
N LEU A 310 -28.26 -4.78 -16.09
CA LEU A 310 -27.86 -6.06 -15.50
C LEU A 310 -27.42 -5.91 -14.04
N LEU A 311 -26.58 -4.91 -13.73
CA LEU A 311 -26.19 -4.61 -12.34
C LEU A 311 -27.37 -4.18 -11.48
N THR A 312 -28.24 -3.34 -12.05
CA THR A 312 -29.44 -2.85 -11.36
C THR A 312 -30.36 -4.03 -11.04
N ASP A 313 -30.67 -4.88 -12.01
CA ASP A 313 -31.53 -6.06 -11.86
C ASP A 313 -30.95 -7.04 -10.84
N PHE A 314 -29.64 -7.31 -10.89
CA PHE A 314 -29.00 -8.19 -9.93
C PHE A 314 -29.06 -7.63 -8.51
N ILE A 315 -28.72 -6.35 -8.31
CA ILE A 315 -28.76 -5.71 -6.99
C ILE A 315 -30.21 -5.70 -6.48
N LEU A 316 -31.18 -5.42 -7.35
CA LEU A 316 -32.59 -5.44 -7.00
C LEU A 316 -33.05 -6.82 -6.56
N GLU A 317 -32.66 -7.90 -7.25
CA GLU A 317 -32.96 -9.28 -6.87
C GLU A 317 -32.42 -9.62 -5.47
N GLN A 318 -31.18 -9.20 -5.17
CA GLN A 318 -30.59 -9.40 -3.84
C GLN A 318 -31.30 -8.59 -2.75
N ILE A 319 -31.63 -7.34 -3.08
CA ILE A 319 -32.30 -6.42 -2.17
C ILE A 319 -33.76 -6.85 -1.94
N ASP A 320 -34.46 -7.46 -2.90
CA ASP A 320 -35.87 -7.90 -2.85
C ASP A 320 -36.20 -8.72 -1.59
N SER A 321 -35.25 -9.54 -1.15
CA SER A 321 -35.36 -10.32 0.09
C SER A 321 -35.34 -9.49 1.40
N LEU A 322 -35.02 -8.20 1.33
CA LEU A 322 -34.70 -7.30 2.45
C LEU A 322 -35.43 -5.94 2.39
N GLN A 323 -36.19 -5.67 1.31
CA GLN A 323 -36.74 -4.35 0.96
C GLN A 323 -37.62 -3.74 2.06
N GLY A 324 -38.59 -4.53 2.56
CA GLY A 324 -39.63 -4.01 3.44
C GLY A 324 -39.10 -3.43 4.75
N ASP A 325 -38.14 -4.12 5.39
CA ASP A 325 -37.63 -3.69 6.69
C ASP A 325 -36.61 -2.55 6.56
N ALA A 326 -35.73 -2.59 5.55
CA ALA A 326 -34.71 -1.56 5.38
C ALA A 326 -35.32 -0.20 4.98
N LEU A 327 -36.28 -0.21 4.04
CA LEU A 327 -36.98 1.00 3.61
C LEU A 327 -37.84 1.57 4.74
N ALA A 328 -38.59 0.72 5.45
CA ALA A 328 -39.40 1.14 6.59
C ALA A 328 -38.54 1.77 7.71
N ASN A 329 -37.36 1.20 7.97
CA ASN A 329 -36.42 1.72 8.95
C ASN A 329 -35.78 3.05 8.52
N ASP A 330 -35.43 3.21 7.24
CA ASP A 330 -34.90 4.49 6.72
C ASP A 330 -35.94 5.62 6.86
N LYS A 331 -37.18 5.36 6.44
CA LYS A 331 -38.31 6.29 6.60
C LYS A 331 -38.52 6.66 8.07
N LYS A 332 -38.53 5.67 8.95
CA LYS A 332 -38.65 5.86 10.41
C LYS A 332 -37.53 6.72 10.97
N ARG A 333 -36.27 6.46 10.60
CA ARG A 333 -35.11 7.22 11.06
C ARG A 333 -35.16 8.68 10.60
N LYS A 334 -35.44 8.93 9.31
CA LYS A 334 -35.59 10.29 8.76
C LYS A 334 -36.73 11.03 9.44
N ALA A 335 -37.88 10.37 9.63
CA ALA A 335 -39.01 10.94 10.36
C ALA A 335 -38.64 11.36 11.78
N PHE A 336 -37.88 10.53 12.51
CA PHE A 336 -37.44 10.84 13.86
C PHE A 336 -36.53 12.07 13.89
N ILE A 337 -35.60 12.19 12.94
CA ILE A 337 -34.71 13.37 12.83
C ILE A 337 -35.53 14.65 12.60
N LEU A 338 -36.50 14.62 11.68
CA LEU A 338 -37.36 15.76 11.40
C LEU A 338 -38.19 16.16 12.64
N ILE A 339 -38.80 15.17 13.31
CA ILE A 339 -39.57 15.40 14.54
C ILE A 339 -38.67 15.94 15.66
N ASP A 340 -37.49 15.37 15.88
CA ASP A 340 -36.58 15.81 16.94
C ASP A 340 -36.05 17.22 16.68
N ASN A 341 -35.72 17.55 15.44
CA ASN A 341 -35.33 18.91 15.05
C ASN A 341 -36.47 19.91 15.26
N TYR A 342 -37.72 19.50 15.05
CA TYR A 342 -38.88 20.32 15.36
C TYR A 342 -39.06 20.52 16.88
N LEU A 343 -38.98 19.44 17.67
CA LEU A 343 -39.14 19.46 19.13
C LEU A 343 -38.04 20.26 19.85
N ARG A 344 -36.80 20.22 19.35
CA ARG A 344 -35.67 21.02 19.89
C ARG A 344 -35.90 22.53 19.81
N LYS A 345 -36.74 22.98 18.88
CA LYS A 345 -37.10 24.39 18.72
C LYS A 345 -38.29 24.81 19.60
N ILE A 346 -38.57 24.03 20.66
CA ILE A 346 -39.52 24.32 21.75
C ILE A 346 -40.90 24.76 21.22
N PRO A 347 -41.64 23.86 20.54
CA PRO A 347 -43.03 24.13 20.18
C PRO A 347 -43.91 24.22 21.44
N ASP A 348 -45.13 24.75 21.32
CA ASP A 348 -46.10 24.72 22.42
C ASP A 348 -46.44 23.27 22.83
N ASP A 349 -46.88 23.09 24.09
CA ASP A 349 -47.10 21.76 24.69
C ASP A 349 -48.01 20.88 23.83
N TYR A 350 -49.05 21.45 23.24
CA TYR A 350 -49.99 20.73 22.40
C TYR A 350 -49.31 20.16 21.14
N LYS A 351 -48.51 20.98 20.44
CA LYS A 351 -47.73 20.52 19.27
C LYS A 351 -46.63 19.54 19.69
N ALA A 352 -45.96 19.78 20.82
CA ALA A 352 -44.93 18.89 21.34
C ALA A 352 -45.49 17.49 21.60
N ASP A 353 -46.64 17.39 22.27
CA ASP A 353 -47.28 16.14 22.63
C ASP A 353 -47.76 15.38 21.38
N PHE A 354 -48.37 16.08 20.42
CA PHE A 354 -48.74 15.47 19.14
C PHE A 354 -47.54 14.83 18.43
N PHE A 355 -46.41 15.53 18.32
CA PHE A 355 -45.26 14.99 17.61
C PHE A 355 -44.50 13.91 18.39
N ARG A 356 -44.56 13.90 19.74
CA ARG A 356 -44.08 12.78 20.56
C ARG A 356 -44.92 11.52 20.34
N ASP A 357 -46.25 11.65 20.40
CA ASP A 357 -47.18 10.54 20.14
C ASP A 357 -47.06 10.00 18.70
N LEU A 358 -46.91 10.90 17.72
CA LEU A 358 -46.64 10.52 16.34
C LEU A 358 -45.31 9.76 16.22
N LYS A 359 -44.25 10.24 16.89
CA LYS A 359 -42.94 9.55 16.92
C LYS A 359 -43.06 8.15 17.51
N GLU A 360 -43.78 7.97 18.61
CA GLU A 360 -44.04 6.65 19.20
C GLU A 360 -44.83 5.74 18.26
N SER A 361 -45.80 6.29 17.55
CA SER A 361 -46.64 5.53 16.62
C SER A 361 -45.86 5.09 15.39
N ILE A 362 -45.00 5.97 14.85
CA ILE A 362 -44.03 5.62 13.81
C ILE A 362 -43.05 4.55 14.34
N ALA A 363 -42.67 4.61 15.62
CA ALA A 363 -41.80 3.60 16.22
C ALA A 363 -42.41 2.20 16.17
N LYS A 364 -43.72 2.09 16.43
CA LYS A 364 -44.49 0.84 16.52
C LYS A 364 -44.95 0.30 15.16
N GLN A 365 -45.35 1.18 14.25
CA GLN A 365 -46.08 0.80 13.02
C GLN A 365 -45.35 1.17 11.72
N GLY A 366 -44.21 1.86 11.81
CA GLY A 366 -43.54 2.46 10.65
C GLY A 366 -44.22 3.74 10.17
N LEU A 367 -43.52 4.52 9.33
CA LEU A 367 -44.10 5.72 8.71
C LEU A 367 -44.89 5.33 7.46
N THR A 368 -46.19 5.58 7.47
CA THR A 368 -47.07 5.40 6.30
C THR A 368 -48.00 6.62 6.14
N VAL A 369 -48.48 6.87 4.92
CA VAL A 369 -49.46 7.94 4.65
C VAL A 369 -50.73 7.69 5.49
N ARG A 370 -51.13 6.43 5.61
CA ARG A 370 -52.26 6.00 6.45
C ARG A 370 -52.08 6.39 7.92
N LEU A 371 -50.92 6.13 8.51
CA LEU A 371 -50.65 6.49 9.90
C LEU A 371 -50.71 8.01 10.11
N LEU A 372 -50.09 8.78 9.21
CA LEU A 372 -50.13 10.24 9.28
C LEU A 372 -51.56 10.75 9.19
N GLN A 373 -52.36 10.21 8.27
CA GLN A 373 -53.75 10.59 8.08
C GLN A 373 -54.61 10.23 9.30
N GLU A 374 -54.44 9.04 9.88
CA GLU A 374 -55.12 8.61 11.11
C GLU A 374 -54.84 9.58 12.27
N LYS A 375 -53.55 9.92 12.49
CA LYS A 375 -53.16 10.87 13.54
C LYS A 375 -53.70 12.28 13.29
N LEU A 376 -53.69 12.75 12.05
CA LEU A 376 -54.21 14.07 11.69
C LEU A 376 -55.74 14.17 11.81
N GLN A 377 -56.47 13.08 11.58
CA GLN A 377 -57.93 13.03 11.71
C GLN A 377 -58.38 13.09 13.18
N LEU A 378 -57.57 12.58 14.10
CA LEU A 378 -57.85 12.56 15.55
C LEU A 378 -57.42 13.83 16.29
N THR A 379 -56.81 14.79 15.60
CA THR A 379 -56.15 15.96 16.21
C THR A 379 -56.93 17.25 15.97
N ASP A 380 -56.95 18.17 16.94
CA ASP A 380 -57.42 19.55 16.75
C ASP A 380 -56.46 20.33 15.83
N ARG A 381 -56.77 20.33 14.54
CA ARG A 381 -55.95 20.90 13.46
C ARG A 381 -55.76 22.41 13.59
N LYS A 382 -56.76 23.13 14.12
CA LYS A 382 -56.67 24.59 14.31
C LYS A 382 -55.59 24.92 15.32
N LYS A 383 -55.43 24.10 16.37
CA LYS A 383 -54.32 24.22 17.33
C LYS A 383 -53.00 23.75 16.74
N LEU A 384 -52.98 22.59 16.07
CA LEU A 384 -51.76 22.00 15.49
C LEU A 384 -51.10 22.93 14.46
N PHE A 385 -51.88 23.55 13.58
CA PHE A 385 -51.38 24.42 12.50
C PHE A 385 -51.53 25.92 12.78
N SER A 386 -51.79 26.30 14.02
CA SER A 386 -51.87 27.72 14.42
C SER A 386 -50.55 28.45 14.08
N VAL A 387 -50.68 29.57 13.37
CA VAL A 387 -49.54 30.42 12.97
C VAL A 387 -49.50 31.68 13.82
N TRP A 388 -48.30 32.14 14.18
CA TRP A 388 -48.12 33.39 14.92
C TRP A 388 -47.60 34.55 14.05
N LEU A 389 -46.83 34.32 12.96
CA LEU A 389 -46.18 35.39 12.17
C LEU A 389 -45.89 35.09 10.67
N SER A 390 -46.30 33.95 10.10
CA SER A 390 -46.04 33.53 8.70
C SER A 390 -47.29 32.99 7.99
N ASP A 391 -47.23 32.76 6.68
CA ASP A 391 -48.35 32.15 5.92
C ASP A 391 -48.44 30.62 6.07
N GLN A 392 -47.44 29.99 6.71
CA GLN A 392 -47.35 28.55 6.95
C GLN A 392 -46.84 28.28 8.38
N SER A 393 -47.44 27.31 9.07
CA SER A 393 -46.94 26.89 10.38
C SER A 393 -45.77 25.90 10.23
N ARG A 394 -44.80 25.94 11.14
CA ARG A 394 -43.68 24.97 11.16
C ARG A 394 -44.16 23.51 11.29
N SER A 395 -45.32 23.27 11.89
CA SER A 395 -45.95 21.95 12.00
C SER A 395 -46.59 21.50 10.70
N GLU A 396 -47.13 22.43 9.90
CA GLU A 396 -47.62 22.18 8.55
C GLU A 396 -46.47 21.75 7.63
N GLU A 397 -45.34 22.45 7.71
CA GLU A 397 -44.11 22.11 6.97
C GLU A 397 -43.59 20.72 7.33
N LEU A 398 -43.47 20.41 8.63
CA LEU A 398 -43.06 19.09 9.09
C LEU A 398 -44.00 17.96 8.60
N ILE A 399 -45.32 18.17 8.62
CA ILE A 399 -46.27 17.17 8.12
C ILE A 399 -46.13 16.95 6.60
N LYS A 400 -45.84 18.00 5.83
CA LYS A 400 -45.55 17.87 4.39
C LYS A 400 -44.30 17.06 4.13
N GLU A 401 -43.22 17.33 4.87
CA GLU A 401 -41.97 16.55 4.79
C GLU A 401 -42.19 15.08 5.17
N LEU A 402 -42.94 14.82 6.25
CA LEU A 402 -43.30 13.46 6.68
C LEU A 402 -44.19 12.75 5.64
N TYR A 403 -45.11 13.46 4.99
CA TYR A 403 -45.93 12.90 3.91
C TYR A 403 -45.07 12.50 2.71
N GLN A 404 -44.16 13.38 2.27
CA GLN A 404 -43.24 13.10 1.16
C GLN A 404 -42.38 11.86 1.45
N LEU A 405 -41.86 11.73 2.68
CA LEU A 405 -41.14 10.53 3.14
C LEU A 405 -42.03 9.28 3.14
N ALA A 406 -43.29 9.41 3.55
CA ALA A 406 -44.23 8.30 3.64
C ALA A 406 -44.66 7.79 2.25
N SER A 407 -44.88 8.70 1.31
CA SER A 407 -45.41 8.43 -0.04
C SER A 407 -44.37 8.04 -1.07
N ASN A 408 -43.09 7.84 -0.68
CA ASN A 408 -41.98 7.60 -1.60
C ASN A 408 -41.84 8.69 -2.69
N ALA A 409 -42.25 9.93 -2.39
CA ALA A 409 -42.11 11.03 -3.35
C ALA A 409 -40.62 11.26 -3.65
N LEU A 410 -40.27 11.44 -4.91
CA LEU A 410 -38.90 11.82 -5.29
C LEU A 410 -38.58 13.21 -4.73
N ASP A 411 -37.30 13.52 -4.49
CA ASP A 411 -36.87 14.77 -3.82
C ASP A 411 -37.35 16.05 -4.56
N ASN A 412 -37.76 15.92 -5.82
CA ASN A 412 -38.27 17.00 -6.67
C ASN A 412 -39.80 17.12 -6.69
N GLU A 413 -40.53 16.15 -6.13
CA GLU A 413 -41.99 16.17 -6.08
C GLU A 413 -42.49 16.99 -4.88
N LYS A 414 -42.97 18.20 -5.18
CA LYS A 414 -43.57 19.07 -4.17
C LYS A 414 -44.92 18.54 -3.71
N PHE A 415 -45.21 18.73 -2.43
CA PHE A 415 -46.54 18.50 -1.87
C PHE A 415 -47.60 19.21 -2.74
N PRO A 416 -48.64 18.52 -3.23
CA PRO A 416 -49.61 19.09 -4.17
C PRO A 416 -50.28 20.36 -3.61
N GLU A 417 -50.35 21.43 -4.40
CA GLU A 417 -50.94 22.70 -3.94
C GLU A 417 -52.41 22.55 -3.53
N ASN A 418 -53.18 21.75 -4.27
CA ASN A 418 -54.56 21.38 -3.94
C ASN A 418 -54.68 20.52 -2.67
N GLY A 419 -53.62 19.82 -2.28
CA GLY A 419 -53.55 19.02 -1.06
C GLY A 419 -53.42 19.86 0.20
N ARG A 420 -52.87 21.08 0.10
CA ARG A 420 -52.61 21.95 1.26
C ARG A 420 -53.91 22.33 1.97
N GLN A 421 -54.91 22.76 1.20
CA GLN A 421 -56.20 23.15 1.76
C GLN A 421 -56.92 21.96 2.40
N ALA A 422 -56.85 20.78 1.76
CA ALA A 422 -57.43 19.55 2.28
C ALA A 422 -56.78 19.11 3.62
N LEU A 423 -55.45 19.23 3.74
CA LEU A 423 -54.69 18.97 4.96
C LEU A 423 -55.16 19.87 6.11
N LEU A 424 -55.32 21.18 5.84
CA LEU A 424 -55.73 22.16 6.86
C LEU A 424 -57.18 21.97 7.29
N ASP A 425 -58.10 21.78 6.33
CA ASP A 425 -59.54 21.76 6.60
C ASP A 425 -60.00 20.41 7.17
N THR A 426 -59.52 19.32 6.58
CA THR A 426 -60.03 17.97 6.83
C THR A 426 -59.00 17.01 7.41
N GLY A 427 -57.72 17.39 7.46
CA GLY A 427 -56.64 16.47 7.81
C GLY A 427 -56.41 15.41 6.73
N THR A 428 -56.97 15.60 5.53
CA THR A 428 -56.87 14.65 4.43
C THR A 428 -55.56 14.92 3.70
N LEU A 429 -54.72 13.88 3.62
CA LEU A 429 -53.51 13.89 2.81
C LEU A 429 -53.87 13.53 1.36
N PRO A 430 -53.13 14.04 0.36
CA PRO A 430 -53.37 13.69 -1.03
C PRO A 430 -53.31 12.17 -1.22
N ALA A 431 -54.16 11.63 -2.10
CA ALA A 431 -54.13 10.22 -2.46
C ALA A 431 -52.72 9.83 -2.88
N GLU A 432 -52.26 8.70 -2.36
CA GLU A 432 -50.93 8.18 -2.63
C GLU A 432 -50.78 8.00 -4.15
N LYS A 433 -49.97 8.85 -4.80
CA LYS A 433 -49.38 8.47 -6.08
C LYS A 433 -48.39 7.39 -5.74
N ILE A 434 -48.85 6.15 -5.72
CA ILE A 434 -47.99 5.00 -5.48
C ILE A 434 -47.10 4.91 -6.72
N ASN A 435 -45.95 5.58 -6.72
CA ASN A 435 -44.80 4.96 -7.36
C ASN A 435 -44.65 3.63 -6.64
N SER A 436 -44.68 2.52 -7.39
CA SER A 436 -44.57 1.22 -6.73
C SER A 436 -43.29 1.22 -5.90
N GLU A 437 -43.30 0.55 -4.74
CA GLU A 437 -42.10 0.45 -3.90
C GLU A 437 -40.89 0.00 -4.75
N THR A 438 -41.15 -0.91 -5.68
CA THR A 438 -40.24 -1.34 -6.74
C THR A 438 -39.71 -0.19 -7.61
N ASP A 439 -40.55 0.71 -8.12
CA ASP A 439 -40.09 1.85 -8.94
C ASP A 439 -39.15 2.78 -8.18
N TRP A 440 -39.48 3.09 -6.91
CA TRP A 440 -38.63 3.92 -6.06
C TRP A 440 -37.29 3.24 -5.78
N ILE A 441 -37.30 1.95 -5.47
CA ILE A 441 -36.08 1.16 -5.23
C ILE A 441 -35.23 1.12 -6.49
N ASN A 442 -35.82 0.86 -7.66
CA ASN A 442 -35.14 0.85 -8.95
C ASN A 442 -34.47 2.19 -9.24
N GLU A 443 -35.19 3.30 -9.03
CA GLU A 443 -34.65 4.64 -9.25
C GLU A 443 -33.52 4.97 -8.27
N ARG A 444 -33.65 4.57 -6.98
CA ARG A 444 -32.60 4.80 -5.98
C ARG A 444 -31.37 3.93 -6.17
N VAL A 445 -31.52 2.66 -6.55
CA VAL A 445 -30.38 1.80 -6.94
C VAL A 445 -29.69 2.41 -8.16
N THR A 446 -30.46 2.85 -9.15
CA THR A 446 -29.94 3.54 -10.35
C THR A 446 -29.20 4.84 -10.01
N GLU A 447 -29.71 5.60 -9.03
CA GLU A 447 -29.10 6.81 -8.53
C GLU A 447 -27.82 6.51 -7.73
N PHE A 448 -27.83 5.53 -6.83
CA PHE A 448 -26.64 5.14 -6.06
C PHE A 448 -25.55 4.55 -6.95
N LEU A 449 -25.89 3.82 -8.02
CA LEU A 449 -24.89 3.41 -9.00
C LEU A 449 -24.24 4.61 -9.71
N LYS A 450 -24.97 5.73 -9.90
CA LYS A 450 -24.41 6.98 -10.46
C LYS A 450 -23.68 7.82 -9.40
N HIS A 451 -24.15 7.78 -8.15
CA HIS A 451 -23.72 8.61 -7.04
C HIS A 451 -23.53 7.76 -5.77
N PRO A 452 -22.51 6.88 -5.72
CA PRO A 452 -22.32 5.94 -4.61
C PRO A 452 -22.16 6.64 -3.26
N GLU A 453 -21.66 7.88 -3.25
CA GLU A 453 -21.53 8.70 -2.05
C GLU A 453 -22.86 8.97 -1.35
N GLN A 454 -23.98 8.93 -2.07
CA GLN A 454 -25.31 9.17 -1.51
C GLN A 454 -25.83 7.98 -0.70
N ALA A 455 -25.35 6.77 -0.98
CA ALA A 455 -25.78 5.56 -0.30
C ALA A 455 -25.43 5.59 1.21
N LYS A 456 -24.31 6.23 1.57
CA LYS A 456 -23.84 6.40 2.96
C LYS A 456 -24.81 7.12 3.90
N TYR A 457 -25.81 7.83 3.37
CA TYR A 457 -26.72 8.67 4.16
C TYR A 457 -28.08 8.04 4.44
N SER A 458 -28.30 6.78 4.05
CA SER A 458 -29.57 6.08 4.29
C SER A 458 -29.37 4.61 4.69
N GLU A 459 -30.31 4.05 5.46
CA GLU A 459 -30.28 2.62 5.81
C GLU A 459 -30.42 1.74 4.55
N PHE A 460 -31.29 2.16 3.62
CA PHE A 460 -31.43 1.51 2.32
C PHE A 460 -30.13 1.57 1.51
N GLY A 461 -29.46 2.73 1.52
CA GLY A 461 -28.15 2.89 0.90
C GLY A 461 -27.07 2.02 1.54
N HIS A 462 -27.09 1.78 2.86
CA HIS A 462 -26.19 0.79 3.48
C HIS A 462 -26.46 -0.65 3.05
N VAL A 463 -27.73 -1.02 2.80
CA VAL A 463 -28.05 -2.33 2.22
C VAL A 463 -27.52 -2.41 0.79
N PHE A 464 -27.75 -1.39 -0.03
CA PHE A 464 -27.16 -1.28 -1.37
C PHE A 464 -25.63 -1.39 -1.35
N GLU A 465 -24.94 -0.63 -0.48
CA GLU A 465 -23.49 -0.68 -0.34
C GLU A 465 -23.00 -2.07 0.04
N ARG A 466 -23.73 -2.78 0.90
CA ARG A 466 -23.37 -4.14 1.29
C ARG A 466 -23.46 -5.11 0.12
N GLU A 467 -24.53 -5.03 -0.67
CA GLU A 467 -24.71 -5.91 -1.84
C GLU A 467 -23.69 -5.55 -2.94
N LEU A 468 -23.49 -4.27 -3.22
CA LEU A 468 -22.46 -3.79 -4.14
C LEU A 468 -21.05 -4.20 -3.70
N SER A 469 -20.73 -4.08 -2.40
CA SER A 469 -19.44 -4.52 -1.85
C SER A 469 -19.24 -6.03 -2.01
N SER A 470 -20.32 -6.81 -1.91
CA SER A 470 -20.27 -8.26 -2.10
C SER A 470 -20.01 -8.63 -3.56
N LEU A 471 -20.62 -7.90 -4.50
CA LEU A 471 -20.32 -8.01 -5.93
C LEU A 471 -18.88 -7.58 -6.26
N GLN A 472 -18.42 -6.48 -5.68
CA GLN A 472 -17.04 -6.03 -5.81
C GLN A 472 -16.07 -7.05 -5.25
N ALA A 473 -16.39 -7.70 -4.12
CA ALA A 473 -15.60 -8.79 -3.55
C ALA A 473 -15.50 -10.01 -4.50
N VAL A 474 -16.60 -10.36 -5.18
CA VAL A 474 -16.58 -11.38 -6.25
C VAL A 474 -15.65 -10.96 -7.38
N TYR A 475 -15.80 -9.73 -7.88
CA TYR A 475 -14.91 -9.19 -8.91
C TYR A 475 -13.44 -9.20 -8.45
N HIS A 476 -13.13 -8.80 -7.22
CA HIS A 476 -11.78 -8.83 -6.66
C HIS A 476 -11.19 -10.22 -6.55
N LEU A 477 -11.99 -11.22 -6.16
CA LEU A 477 -11.55 -12.61 -6.12
C LEU A 477 -11.18 -13.12 -7.53
N GLU A 478 -11.98 -12.78 -8.54
CA GLU A 478 -11.69 -13.12 -9.94
C GLU A 478 -10.45 -12.37 -10.47
N GLN A 479 -10.30 -11.08 -10.14
CA GLN A 479 -9.10 -10.32 -10.49
C GLN A 479 -7.86 -10.88 -9.78
N HIS A 480 -7.96 -11.27 -8.51
CA HIS A 480 -6.87 -11.92 -7.78
C HIS A 480 -6.43 -13.21 -8.49
N GLU A 481 -7.38 -14.06 -8.90
CA GLU A 481 -7.06 -15.27 -9.65
C GLU A 481 -6.43 -14.95 -11.01
N LYS A 482 -6.98 -13.99 -11.76
CA LYS A 482 -6.42 -13.54 -13.05
C LYS A 482 -4.97 -13.08 -12.87
N ASN A 483 -4.69 -12.29 -11.84
CA ASN A 483 -3.35 -11.81 -11.52
C ASN A 483 -2.42 -12.97 -11.14
N TYR A 484 -2.88 -13.91 -10.31
CA TYR A 484 -2.13 -15.11 -9.97
C TYR A 484 -1.79 -15.94 -11.22
N GLN A 485 -2.74 -16.11 -12.15
CA GLN A 485 -2.49 -16.79 -13.42
C GLN A 485 -1.50 -16.03 -14.31
N HIS A 486 -1.58 -14.70 -14.39
CA HIS A 486 -0.59 -13.90 -15.12
C HIS A 486 0.83 -14.07 -14.53
N ASN A 487 0.98 -14.05 -13.20
CA ASN A 487 2.30 -14.23 -12.57
C ASN A 487 2.81 -15.66 -12.72
N ARG A 488 1.92 -16.64 -12.67
CA ARG A 488 2.26 -18.03 -12.96
C ARG A 488 2.70 -18.19 -14.42
N ALA A 489 2.02 -17.54 -15.36
CA ALA A 489 2.39 -17.52 -16.76
C ALA A 489 3.76 -16.88 -16.97
N GLU A 490 4.02 -15.75 -16.30
CA GLU A 490 5.33 -15.07 -16.29
C GLU A 490 6.43 -15.97 -15.70
N ALA A 491 6.16 -16.67 -14.60
CA ALA A 491 7.10 -17.64 -14.01
C ALA A 491 7.42 -18.79 -14.98
N ILE A 492 6.41 -19.34 -15.67
CA ILE A 492 6.59 -20.39 -16.69
C ILE A 492 7.40 -19.87 -17.88
N TYR A 493 7.13 -18.65 -18.33
CA TYR A 493 7.86 -17.99 -19.41
C TYR A 493 9.34 -17.79 -19.03
N GLN A 494 9.61 -17.25 -17.84
CA GLN A 494 10.97 -17.08 -17.33
C GLN A 494 11.68 -18.43 -17.16
N GLN A 495 11.01 -19.45 -16.62
CA GLN A 495 11.54 -20.81 -16.52
C GLN A 495 11.98 -21.34 -17.89
N TYR A 496 11.15 -21.17 -18.93
CA TYR A 496 11.47 -21.61 -20.28
C TYR A 496 12.72 -20.92 -20.83
N ILE A 497 12.84 -19.60 -20.63
CA ILE A 497 14.01 -18.83 -21.07
C ILE A 497 15.27 -19.28 -20.34
N VAL A 498 15.19 -19.50 -19.03
CA VAL A 498 16.33 -20.00 -18.23
C VAL A 498 16.77 -21.38 -18.73
N GLU A 499 15.84 -22.32 -18.90
CA GLU A 499 16.13 -23.67 -19.42
C GLU A 499 16.80 -23.61 -20.79
N LYS A 500 16.21 -22.86 -21.74
CA LYS A 500 16.72 -22.73 -23.10
C LYS A 500 18.09 -22.04 -23.12
N GLY A 501 18.27 -20.98 -22.33
CA GLY A 501 19.55 -20.26 -22.23
C GLY A 501 20.67 -21.13 -21.68
N LEU A 502 20.41 -21.91 -20.63
CA LEU A 502 21.39 -22.86 -20.09
C LEU A 502 21.70 -24.00 -21.07
N GLU A 503 20.70 -24.51 -21.81
CA GLU A 503 20.90 -25.52 -22.86
C GLU A 503 21.78 -24.99 -24.00
N LEU A 504 21.48 -23.78 -24.49
CA LEU A 504 22.27 -23.10 -25.52
C LEU A 504 23.70 -22.85 -25.06
N ALA A 505 23.90 -22.43 -23.80
CA ALA A 505 25.23 -22.24 -23.24
C ALA A 505 26.01 -23.57 -23.17
N LYS A 506 25.38 -24.66 -22.73
CA LYS A 506 26.03 -25.99 -22.70
C LYS A 506 26.46 -26.47 -24.08
N GLY A 507 25.72 -26.11 -25.13
CA GLY A 507 26.07 -26.45 -26.51
C GLY A 507 27.31 -25.72 -27.04
N LYS A 508 27.76 -24.65 -26.37
CA LYS A 508 28.87 -23.79 -26.79
C LYS A 508 30.13 -24.01 -25.96
N ASN A 509 31.28 -23.77 -26.58
CA ASN A 509 32.60 -23.80 -25.92
C ASN A 509 33.15 -22.39 -25.68
N ASP A 510 32.62 -21.38 -26.38
CA ASP A 510 33.07 -19.99 -26.39
C ASP A 510 32.18 -19.08 -25.51
N ASN A 511 31.54 -19.63 -24.48
CA ASN A 511 30.62 -18.90 -23.59
C ASN A 511 31.22 -17.64 -22.97
N ILE A 512 30.42 -16.57 -22.90
CA ILE A 512 30.81 -15.29 -22.31
C ILE A 512 30.46 -15.32 -20.82
N PHE A 513 31.46 -15.20 -19.96
CA PHE A 513 31.25 -15.24 -18.50
C PHE A 513 31.50 -13.90 -17.83
N ASP A 514 30.65 -13.57 -16.86
CA ASP A 514 30.81 -12.43 -15.98
C ASP A 514 31.57 -12.79 -14.68
N PRO A 515 32.35 -11.87 -14.07
CA PRO A 515 33.02 -12.09 -12.79
C PRO A 515 32.14 -12.62 -11.65
N GLN A 516 30.83 -12.36 -11.68
CA GLN A 516 29.88 -12.90 -10.70
C GLN A 516 29.67 -14.42 -10.84
N GLY A 517 30.17 -15.05 -11.91
CA GLY A 517 29.90 -16.44 -12.24
C GLY A 517 28.57 -16.63 -12.95
N HIS A 518 28.24 -15.72 -13.87
CA HIS A 518 27.09 -15.81 -14.75
C HIS A 518 27.55 -16.02 -16.19
N VAL A 519 26.74 -16.72 -16.99
CA VAL A 519 26.89 -16.75 -18.45
C VAL A 519 25.96 -15.72 -19.09
N LEU A 520 26.51 -14.92 -20.00
CA LEU A 520 25.74 -13.98 -20.80
C LEU A 520 25.37 -14.61 -22.13
N ILE A 521 24.08 -14.69 -22.43
CA ILE A 521 23.59 -15.33 -23.64
C ILE A 521 22.29 -14.68 -24.14
N THR A 522 22.18 -14.49 -25.45
CA THR A 522 20.92 -14.09 -26.08
C THR A 522 20.12 -15.33 -26.44
N VAL A 523 18.85 -15.37 -26.00
CA VAL A 523 17.90 -16.42 -26.30
C VAL A 523 16.92 -15.91 -27.36
N ASP A 524 16.92 -16.54 -28.52
CA ASP A 524 15.94 -16.29 -29.58
C ASP A 524 14.70 -17.17 -29.38
N LEU A 525 13.50 -16.60 -29.50
CA LEU A 525 12.23 -17.31 -29.44
C LEU A 525 11.64 -17.43 -30.83
N GLY A 526 11.64 -18.64 -31.39
CA GLY A 526 10.93 -18.97 -32.61
C GLY A 526 9.50 -19.44 -32.33
N LEU A 527 8.74 -19.70 -33.39
CA LEU A 527 7.34 -20.15 -33.29
C LEU A 527 7.18 -21.43 -32.48
N HIS A 528 8.12 -22.36 -32.63
CA HIS A 528 8.10 -23.61 -31.88
C HIS A 528 8.27 -23.38 -30.37
N ASP A 529 9.05 -22.37 -29.98
CA ASP A 529 9.22 -21.98 -28.59
C ASP A 529 7.94 -21.35 -28.04
N LEU A 530 7.31 -20.43 -28.80
CA LEU A 530 6.04 -19.82 -28.42
C LEU A 530 4.96 -20.88 -28.19
N HIS A 531 4.84 -21.87 -29.07
CA HIS A 531 3.93 -22.99 -28.88
C HIS A 531 4.24 -23.81 -27.63
N LYS A 532 5.52 -24.06 -27.33
CA LYS A 532 5.92 -24.78 -26.10
C LYS A 532 5.57 -23.99 -24.86
N ILE A 533 5.84 -22.69 -24.84
CA ILE A 533 5.51 -21.79 -23.74
C ILE A 533 4.00 -21.77 -23.52
N LEU A 534 3.21 -21.51 -24.58
CA LEU A 534 1.76 -21.47 -24.51
C LEU A 534 1.15 -22.81 -24.06
N ARG A 535 1.69 -23.96 -24.52
CA ARG A 535 1.28 -25.28 -24.02
C ARG A 535 1.65 -25.52 -22.55
N ARG A 536 2.71 -24.91 -22.03
CA ARG A 536 3.04 -24.98 -20.59
C ARG A 536 2.10 -24.10 -19.75
N ILE A 537 1.74 -22.93 -20.25
CA ILE A 537 0.82 -21.99 -19.59
C ILE A 537 -0.62 -22.53 -19.60
N ALA A 538 -1.10 -22.95 -20.77
CA ALA A 538 -2.45 -23.44 -21.00
C ALA A 538 -2.44 -24.82 -21.70
N PRO A 539 -2.17 -25.92 -20.96
CA PRO A 539 -1.98 -27.27 -21.54
C PRO A 539 -3.20 -27.84 -22.26
N ARG A 540 -4.39 -27.30 -21.98
CA ARG A 540 -5.67 -27.77 -22.53
C ARG A 540 -6.14 -26.98 -23.75
N THR A 541 -5.45 -25.90 -24.10
CA THR A 541 -5.84 -25.03 -25.22
C THR A 541 -5.07 -25.46 -26.48
N ASP A 542 -5.81 -25.66 -27.59
CA ASP A 542 -5.20 -25.93 -28.89
C ASP A 542 -4.85 -24.61 -29.59
N PHE A 543 -3.55 -24.35 -29.73
CA PHE A 543 -3.02 -23.18 -30.42
C PHE A 543 -2.61 -23.48 -31.87
N SER A 544 -2.86 -24.70 -32.39
CA SER A 544 -2.36 -25.14 -33.70
C SER A 544 -2.93 -24.36 -34.90
N SER A 545 -4.06 -23.67 -34.73
CA SER A 545 -4.72 -22.85 -35.74
C SER A 545 -4.38 -21.35 -35.68
N VAL A 546 -3.58 -20.91 -34.70
CA VAL A 546 -3.26 -19.50 -34.46
C VAL A 546 -2.01 -19.09 -35.24
N THR A 547 -2.06 -17.98 -35.97
CA THR A 547 -0.91 -17.47 -36.74
C THR A 547 0.19 -16.88 -35.85
N ASP A 548 1.40 -16.75 -36.38
CA ASP A 548 2.59 -16.27 -35.68
C ASP A 548 2.39 -14.93 -34.95
N LEU A 549 1.84 -13.93 -35.64
CA LEU A 549 1.57 -12.60 -35.07
C LEU A 549 0.55 -12.69 -33.93
N ASN A 550 -0.40 -13.62 -34.04
CA ASN A 550 -1.41 -13.83 -33.03
C ASN A 550 -0.85 -14.58 -31.81
N LEU A 551 0.14 -15.47 -31.96
CA LEU A 551 0.74 -16.18 -30.83
C LEU A 551 1.52 -15.26 -29.88
N SER A 552 2.25 -14.27 -30.42
CA SER A 552 2.96 -13.30 -29.57
C SER A 552 2.00 -12.34 -28.86
N VAL A 553 0.89 -11.97 -29.50
CA VAL A 553 -0.20 -11.19 -28.89
C VAL A 553 -0.87 -12.00 -27.78
N VAL A 554 -1.27 -13.25 -28.05
CA VAL A 554 -1.86 -14.15 -27.05
C VAL A 554 -0.92 -14.36 -25.87
N LEU A 555 0.38 -14.58 -26.10
CA LEU A 555 1.33 -14.70 -25.01
C LEU A 555 1.45 -13.38 -24.23
N SER A 556 1.49 -12.23 -24.91
CA SER A 556 1.54 -10.91 -24.23
C SER A 556 0.29 -10.69 -23.36
N GLU A 557 -0.90 -11.07 -23.83
CA GLU A 557 -2.15 -11.03 -23.06
C GLU A 557 -2.10 -11.95 -21.84
N LEU A 558 -1.63 -13.19 -21.99
CA LEU A 558 -1.46 -14.14 -20.88
C LEU A 558 -0.40 -13.69 -19.86
N LEU A 559 0.59 -12.90 -20.29
CA LEU A 559 1.55 -12.23 -19.41
C LEU A 559 1.03 -10.88 -18.89
N GLY A 560 -0.27 -10.60 -19.05
CA GLY A 560 -0.92 -9.38 -18.59
C GLY A 560 -0.48 -8.13 -19.36
N GLY A 561 -0.58 -8.16 -20.68
CA GLY A 561 -0.28 -7.03 -21.57
C GLY A 561 1.21 -6.68 -21.73
N SER A 562 2.12 -7.48 -21.17
CA SER A 562 3.57 -7.23 -21.30
C SER A 562 4.04 -7.51 -22.71
N LYS A 563 4.53 -6.49 -23.43
CA LYS A 563 5.20 -6.68 -24.72
C LYS A 563 6.39 -7.62 -24.55
N ILE A 564 6.49 -8.58 -25.46
CA ILE A 564 7.58 -9.57 -25.50
C ILE A 564 8.42 -9.33 -26.75
N THR A 565 9.74 -9.35 -26.59
CA THR A 565 10.67 -9.32 -27.72
C THR A 565 10.99 -10.72 -28.20
N SER A 566 11.29 -10.86 -29.49
CA SER A 566 11.72 -12.15 -30.06
C SER A 566 13.08 -12.62 -29.52
N GLN A 567 13.87 -11.72 -28.93
CA GLN A 567 15.13 -12.03 -28.30
C GLN A 567 15.15 -11.54 -26.86
N THR A 568 15.71 -12.34 -25.95
CA THR A 568 15.92 -11.97 -24.54
C THR A 568 17.40 -12.11 -24.23
N LEU A 569 18.02 -11.04 -23.72
CA LEU A 569 19.37 -11.14 -23.18
C LEU A 569 19.32 -11.69 -21.76
N CYS A 570 20.05 -12.78 -21.52
CA CYS A 570 20.06 -13.48 -20.26
C CYS A 570 21.42 -13.38 -19.57
N SER A 571 21.40 -13.05 -18.28
CA SER A 571 22.52 -13.15 -17.33
C SER A 571 22.19 -14.31 -16.37
N LEU A 572 22.67 -15.51 -16.71
CA LEU A 572 22.26 -16.77 -16.07
C LEU A 572 23.32 -17.27 -15.10
N ASP A 573 22.93 -17.55 -13.86
CA ASP A 573 23.82 -18.02 -12.81
C ASP A 573 24.15 -19.50 -13.02
N ILE A 574 25.44 -19.78 -13.20
CA ILE A 574 25.93 -21.12 -13.57
C ILE A 574 26.27 -21.97 -12.35
N MET A 575 26.07 -21.49 -11.11
CA MET A 575 26.53 -22.22 -9.92
C MET A 575 25.87 -23.56 -9.66
N HIS A 576 24.74 -23.88 -10.29
CA HIS A 576 24.15 -25.22 -10.21
C HIS A 576 24.58 -26.13 -11.38
N ASP A 577 25.19 -25.57 -12.43
CA ASP A 577 25.61 -26.33 -13.60
C ASP A 577 27.11 -26.67 -13.62
N GLN A 578 27.46 -27.93 -13.36
CA GLN A 578 28.86 -28.36 -13.27
C GLN A 578 29.65 -28.09 -14.56
N ARG A 579 29.05 -28.35 -15.73
CA ARG A 579 29.74 -28.18 -17.01
C ARG A 579 30.07 -26.71 -17.28
N LEU A 580 29.12 -25.82 -17.07
CA LEU A 580 29.35 -24.38 -17.27
C LEU A 580 30.32 -23.81 -16.22
N ARG A 581 30.28 -24.29 -14.96
CA ARG A 581 31.30 -23.98 -13.95
C ARG A 581 32.70 -24.38 -14.40
N ASP A 582 32.87 -25.60 -14.90
CA ASP A 582 34.16 -26.09 -15.36
C ASP A 582 34.68 -25.26 -16.55
N GLN A 583 33.81 -24.88 -17.49
CA GLN A 583 34.17 -23.98 -18.58
C GLN A 583 34.60 -22.59 -18.09
N PHE A 584 33.89 -22.04 -17.09
CA PHE A 584 34.25 -20.75 -16.50
C PHE A 584 35.62 -20.81 -15.82
N PHE A 585 35.89 -21.84 -15.02
CA PHE A 585 37.18 -22.02 -14.36
C PHE A 585 38.31 -22.29 -15.35
N ALA A 586 38.05 -23.05 -16.41
CA ALA A 586 39.00 -23.24 -17.50
C ALA A 586 39.37 -21.91 -18.18
N LYS A 587 38.39 -21.04 -18.44
CA LYS A 587 38.64 -19.69 -19.00
C LYS A 587 39.40 -18.76 -18.05
N LEU A 588 39.20 -18.90 -16.74
CA LEU A 588 40.00 -18.18 -15.73
C LEU A 588 41.42 -18.76 -15.57
N GLY A 589 41.69 -19.95 -16.12
CA GLY A 589 42.94 -20.68 -15.94
C GLY A 589 43.19 -20.99 -14.46
N VAL A 590 42.16 -21.46 -13.76
CA VAL A 590 42.22 -21.87 -12.34
C VAL A 590 41.76 -23.33 -12.19
N ASN A 591 42.25 -24.00 -11.15
CA ASN A 591 41.87 -25.39 -10.83
C ASN A 591 41.08 -25.45 -9.51
N ASN A 592 40.57 -26.63 -9.14
CA ASN A 592 39.72 -26.80 -7.95
C ASN A 592 40.43 -26.52 -6.60
N THR A 593 41.76 -26.46 -6.60
CA THR A 593 42.56 -26.11 -5.42
C THR A 593 42.85 -24.62 -5.32
N ASP A 594 42.54 -23.83 -6.36
CA ASP A 594 42.76 -22.39 -6.39
C ASP A 594 41.81 -21.67 -5.42
N SER A 595 42.34 -20.70 -4.67
CA SER A 595 41.57 -19.86 -3.75
C SER A 595 40.40 -19.13 -4.44
N LEU A 596 40.54 -18.75 -5.71
CA LEU A 596 39.48 -18.12 -6.48
C LEU A 596 38.35 -19.11 -6.78
N CYS A 597 38.68 -20.35 -7.13
CA CYS A 597 37.69 -21.41 -7.35
C CYS A 597 36.93 -21.72 -6.06
N GLN A 598 37.64 -21.84 -4.94
CA GLN A 598 37.03 -22.03 -3.61
C GLN A 598 36.13 -20.85 -3.22
N PHE A 599 36.56 -19.61 -3.47
CA PHE A 599 35.75 -18.42 -3.23
C PHE A 599 34.44 -18.45 -4.03
N LEU A 600 34.51 -18.69 -5.34
CA LEU A 600 33.36 -18.70 -6.24
C LEU A 600 32.39 -19.85 -5.96
N THR A 601 32.88 -20.99 -5.49
CA THR A 601 32.06 -22.18 -5.16
C THR A 601 31.59 -22.21 -3.71
N SER A 602 32.14 -21.37 -2.83
CA SER A 602 31.70 -21.28 -1.45
C SER A 602 30.24 -20.80 -1.38
N ASN A 603 29.50 -21.29 -0.39
CA ASN A 603 28.14 -20.79 -0.05
C ASN A 603 28.15 -19.35 0.51
N ASN A 604 29.17 -18.54 0.22
CA ASN A 604 29.17 -17.13 0.54
C ASN A 604 28.16 -16.41 -0.36
N HIS A 605 27.08 -15.92 0.23
CA HIS A 605 25.97 -15.21 -0.40
C HIS A 605 26.34 -13.82 -0.98
N SER A 606 27.56 -13.64 -1.48
CA SER A 606 28.14 -12.31 -1.75
C SER A 606 28.70 -12.14 -3.17
N ARG A 607 28.49 -13.10 -4.08
CA ARG A 607 28.91 -12.95 -5.49
C ARG A 607 28.18 -11.81 -6.21
N SER A 608 26.91 -11.61 -5.88
CA SER A 608 26.07 -10.49 -6.31
C SER A 608 26.57 -9.10 -5.84
N CYS A 609 27.63 -9.06 -5.03
CA CYS A 609 28.30 -7.82 -4.61
C CYS A 609 29.55 -7.50 -5.41
N ILE A 610 29.96 -8.36 -6.36
CA ILE A 610 31.05 -8.11 -7.29
C ILE A 610 30.49 -7.27 -8.45
N ILE A 611 31.27 -6.31 -8.97
CA ILE A 611 30.86 -5.55 -10.17
C ILE A 611 30.66 -6.52 -11.36
N PRO A 612 29.49 -6.53 -12.03
CA PRO A 612 29.22 -7.37 -13.19
C PRO A 612 29.88 -6.76 -14.44
N LEU A 613 31.22 -6.77 -14.44
CA LEU A 613 32.02 -5.99 -15.37
C LEU A 613 31.86 -6.48 -16.83
N GLN A 614 31.65 -7.77 -17.06
CA GLN A 614 31.41 -8.27 -18.41
C GLN A 614 30.05 -7.84 -18.91
N GLU A 615 29.02 -7.91 -18.07
CA GLU A 615 27.68 -7.47 -18.44
C GLU A 615 27.67 -5.99 -18.80
N GLU A 616 28.33 -5.18 -17.98
CA GLU A 616 28.59 -3.76 -18.22
C GLU A 616 29.30 -3.53 -19.58
N MET A 617 30.41 -4.23 -19.85
CA MET A 617 31.15 -4.09 -21.12
C MET A 617 30.32 -4.52 -22.34
N SER A 618 29.61 -5.65 -22.24
CA SER A 618 28.73 -6.13 -23.32
C SER A 618 27.67 -5.08 -23.67
N MET A 619 27.07 -4.44 -22.66
CA MET A 619 26.10 -3.35 -22.84
C MET A 619 26.72 -2.11 -23.48
N HIS A 620 27.89 -1.68 -23.01
CA HIS A 620 28.60 -0.55 -23.59
C HIS A 620 28.85 -0.74 -25.08
N VAL A 621 29.44 -1.88 -25.45
CA VAL A 621 29.77 -2.19 -26.85
C VAL A 621 28.52 -2.34 -27.69
N SER A 622 27.50 -3.04 -27.19
CA SER A 622 26.24 -3.24 -27.92
C SER A 622 25.58 -1.91 -28.29
N LEU A 623 25.53 -0.95 -27.36
CA LEU A 623 24.89 0.34 -27.62
C LEU A 623 25.77 1.27 -28.48
N CYS A 624 27.09 1.21 -28.33
CA CYS A 624 27.99 1.91 -29.27
C CYS A 624 27.84 1.36 -30.70
N CYS A 625 27.78 0.04 -30.86
CA CYS A 625 27.56 -0.61 -32.14
C CYS A 625 26.20 -0.21 -32.75
N ARG A 626 25.14 -0.20 -31.94
CA ARG A 626 23.81 0.24 -32.36
C ARG A 626 23.75 1.70 -32.81
N ALA A 627 24.52 2.59 -32.18
CA ALA A 627 24.60 3.99 -32.61
C ALA A 627 25.20 4.12 -34.02
N LEU A 628 26.25 3.34 -34.31
CA LEU A 628 26.87 3.27 -35.64
C LEU A 628 25.91 2.69 -36.69
N GLU A 629 25.27 1.56 -36.35
CA GLU A 629 24.29 0.90 -37.22
C GLU A 629 23.12 1.83 -37.56
N LYS A 630 22.56 2.53 -36.57
CA LYS A 630 21.47 3.49 -36.78
C LYS A 630 21.90 4.64 -37.70
N ALA A 631 23.10 5.19 -37.48
CA ALA A 631 23.62 6.27 -38.32
C ALA A 631 23.76 5.84 -39.79
N GLU A 632 24.21 4.60 -40.04
CA GLU A 632 24.24 4.04 -41.40
C GLU A 632 22.84 3.88 -41.99
N GLN A 633 21.90 3.29 -41.23
CA GLN A 633 20.52 3.07 -41.70
C GLN A 633 19.84 4.38 -42.07
N GLU A 634 20.02 5.45 -41.29
CA GLU A 634 19.49 6.78 -41.59
C GLU A 634 20.07 7.35 -42.90
N LYS A 635 21.33 7.06 -43.20
CA LYS A 635 21.98 7.49 -44.45
C LYS A 635 21.54 6.66 -45.64
N ALA A 636 21.39 5.35 -45.46
CA ALA A 636 20.81 4.46 -46.45
C ALA A 636 19.40 4.93 -46.85
N ALA A 637 18.57 5.31 -45.87
CA ALA A 637 17.24 5.85 -46.11
C ALA A 637 17.25 7.19 -46.90
N GLN A 638 18.33 7.95 -46.83
CA GLN A 638 18.54 9.20 -47.59
C GLN A 638 19.14 8.96 -48.99
N GLY A 639 19.28 7.70 -49.44
CA GLY A 639 19.97 7.36 -50.69
C GLY A 639 21.48 7.59 -50.65
N LYS A 640 22.05 7.73 -49.46
CA LYS A 640 23.48 7.99 -49.19
C LYS A 640 24.11 6.87 -48.37
N GLY A 641 23.60 5.64 -48.50
CA GLY A 641 24.15 4.46 -47.84
C GLY A 641 25.53 4.08 -48.37
N LEU A 642 26.19 3.17 -47.67
CA LEU A 642 27.45 2.57 -48.09
C LEU A 642 27.26 1.74 -49.37
N SER A 643 28.30 1.65 -50.19
CA SER A 643 28.33 0.77 -51.37
C SER A 643 28.50 -0.71 -51.02
N PHE A 644 28.82 -1.02 -49.77
CA PHE A 644 29.04 -2.35 -49.22
C PHE A 644 28.21 -2.55 -47.94
N SER A 645 28.11 -3.79 -47.46
CA SER A 645 27.39 -4.13 -46.23
C SER A 645 28.39 -4.39 -45.09
N LEU A 646 28.13 -3.82 -43.93
CA LEU A 646 28.81 -4.16 -42.68
C LEU A 646 28.06 -5.26 -41.93
N ASP A 647 28.77 -6.23 -41.37
CA ASP A 647 28.19 -7.20 -40.43
C ASP A 647 28.40 -6.74 -38.98
N TYR A 648 27.54 -5.83 -38.53
CA TYR A 648 27.55 -5.34 -37.14
C TYR A 648 27.34 -6.45 -36.12
N LYS A 649 26.61 -7.51 -36.46
CA LYS A 649 26.31 -8.61 -35.53
C LYS A 649 27.55 -9.47 -35.30
N GLU A 650 28.25 -9.82 -36.36
CA GLU A 650 29.53 -10.55 -36.26
C GLU A 650 30.58 -9.70 -35.55
N ALA A 651 30.73 -8.42 -35.94
CA ALA A 651 31.68 -7.51 -35.30
C ALA A 651 31.40 -7.33 -33.79
N LEU A 652 30.13 -7.20 -33.39
CA LEU A 652 29.73 -7.14 -31.99
C LEU A 652 30.07 -8.44 -31.25
N LYS A 653 29.74 -9.59 -31.83
CA LYS A 653 30.02 -10.90 -31.23
C LYS A 653 31.51 -11.10 -31.00
N ASP A 654 32.34 -10.86 -32.01
CA ASP A 654 33.80 -11.01 -31.94
C ASP A 654 34.42 -10.03 -30.93
N THR A 655 33.89 -8.80 -30.86
CA THR A 655 34.29 -7.82 -29.86
C THR A 655 33.99 -8.30 -28.44
N ILE A 656 32.78 -8.82 -28.20
CA ILE A 656 32.36 -9.33 -26.87
C ILE A 656 33.20 -10.56 -26.47
N VAL A 657 33.52 -11.46 -27.40
CA VAL A 657 34.40 -12.61 -27.13
C VAL A 657 35.80 -12.13 -26.73
N THR A 658 36.35 -11.17 -27.47
CA THR A 658 37.70 -10.64 -27.22
C THR A 658 37.77 -9.89 -25.89
N ILE A 659 36.77 -9.05 -25.59
CA ILE A 659 36.73 -8.32 -24.32
C ILE A 659 36.53 -9.25 -23.13
N ASN A 660 35.86 -10.41 -23.32
CA ASN A 660 35.66 -11.37 -22.24
C ASN A 660 36.96 -11.97 -21.70
N ALA A 661 37.90 -12.32 -22.58
CA ALA A 661 39.22 -12.77 -22.14
C ALA A 661 39.92 -11.70 -21.27
N LYS A 662 39.83 -10.43 -21.69
CA LYS A 662 40.42 -9.29 -20.97
C LYS A 662 39.73 -9.02 -19.63
N VAL A 663 38.40 -9.09 -19.58
CA VAL A 663 37.64 -8.92 -18.33
C VAL A 663 38.02 -10.00 -17.31
N LEU A 664 38.07 -11.27 -17.74
CA LEU A 664 38.43 -12.38 -16.86
C LEU A 664 39.88 -12.29 -16.35
N GLU A 665 40.80 -11.83 -17.20
CA GLU A 665 42.19 -11.53 -16.79
C GLU A 665 42.23 -10.43 -15.72
N LYS A 666 41.54 -9.30 -15.95
CA LYS A 666 41.47 -8.20 -14.98
C LYS A 666 40.81 -8.64 -13.67
N PHE A 667 39.77 -9.48 -13.74
CA PHE A 667 39.12 -10.02 -12.57
C PHE A 667 40.05 -10.91 -11.74
N LYS A 668 40.77 -11.85 -12.39
CA LYS A 668 41.76 -12.68 -11.69
C LYS A 668 42.83 -11.85 -11.01
N LYS A 669 43.35 -10.82 -11.69
CA LYS A 669 44.34 -9.90 -11.11
C LYS A 669 43.75 -9.12 -9.92
N ALA A 670 42.55 -8.58 -10.06
CA ALA A 670 41.85 -7.85 -9.00
C ALA A 670 41.59 -8.74 -7.77
N PHE A 671 41.28 -10.02 -7.98
CA PHE A 671 41.13 -11.00 -6.90
C PHE A 671 42.44 -11.22 -6.14
N GLU A 672 43.55 -11.47 -6.83
CA GLU A 672 44.86 -11.66 -6.17
C GLU A 672 45.32 -10.39 -5.43
N GLU A 673 45.00 -9.19 -5.94
CA GLU A 673 45.26 -7.93 -5.24
C GLU A 673 44.42 -7.77 -3.95
N ALA A 674 43.17 -8.26 -3.95
CA ALA A 674 42.27 -8.17 -2.80
C ALA A 674 42.47 -9.31 -1.78
N LYS A 675 43.07 -10.43 -2.19
CA LYS A 675 43.24 -11.66 -1.40
C LYS A 675 43.91 -11.49 -0.03
N PRO A 676 44.91 -10.60 0.19
CA PRO A 676 45.45 -10.40 1.54
C PRO A 676 44.37 -10.01 2.57
N ALA A 677 43.43 -9.14 2.18
CA ALA A 677 42.31 -8.74 3.03
C ALA A 677 41.34 -9.90 3.36
N TYR A 678 41.35 -10.96 2.54
CA TYR A 678 40.57 -12.18 2.79
C TYR A 678 41.26 -13.14 3.78
N GLN A 679 42.60 -13.17 3.79
CA GLN A 679 43.39 -14.08 4.64
C GLN A 679 43.61 -13.56 6.06
N ASP A 680 43.70 -12.24 6.24
CA ASP A 680 43.99 -11.63 7.55
C ASP A 680 42.79 -11.67 8.52
N SER A 681 41.58 -11.94 8.02
CA SER A 681 40.40 -12.07 8.88
C SER A 681 39.27 -12.90 8.24
N PRO A 682 39.42 -14.23 8.09
CA PRO A 682 38.42 -15.11 7.47
C PRO A 682 37.05 -15.11 8.19
N ASN A 683 36.98 -14.58 9.42
CA ASN A 683 35.77 -14.47 10.24
C ASN A 683 35.29 -13.02 10.49
N ALA A 684 36.04 -11.98 10.10
CA ALA A 684 35.49 -10.61 10.13
C ALA A 684 34.96 -10.29 8.74
N ASN A 685 33.69 -9.91 8.66
CA ASN A 685 33.00 -9.43 7.46
C ASN A 685 33.92 -9.11 6.27
N ASN A 686 33.84 -9.92 5.21
CA ASN A 686 34.56 -9.78 3.92
C ASN A 686 34.36 -8.41 3.20
N GLU A 687 33.80 -7.41 3.86
CA GLU A 687 33.57 -6.05 3.36
C GLU A 687 34.85 -5.40 2.84
N ASP A 688 35.98 -5.54 3.54
CA ASP A 688 37.25 -4.93 3.10
C ASP A 688 37.83 -5.66 1.87
N PHE A 689 37.62 -6.99 1.77
CA PHE A 689 37.92 -7.77 0.56
C PHE A 689 37.08 -7.29 -0.64
N PHE A 690 35.75 -7.22 -0.51
CA PHE A 690 34.88 -6.78 -1.59
C PHE A 690 35.12 -5.31 -1.97
N SER A 691 35.35 -4.44 -0.98
CA SER A 691 35.73 -3.06 -1.22
C SER A 691 37.02 -2.98 -2.05
N SER A 692 38.04 -3.79 -1.74
CA SER A 692 39.32 -3.82 -2.47
C SER A 692 39.15 -4.39 -3.89
N LEU A 693 38.45 -5.52 -4.03
CA LEU A 693 38.16 -6.17 -5.31
C LEU A 693 37.40 -5.22 -6.25
N ASN A 694 36.30 -4.64 -5.79
CA ASN A 694 35.50 -3.72 -6.60
C ASN A 694 36.26 -2.41 -6.89
N THR A 695 37.20 -1.99 -6.04
CA THR A 695 38.04 -0.82 -6.36
C THR A 695 38.93 -1.11 -7.57
N ALA A 696 39.52 -2.32 -7.63
CA ALA A 696 40.33 -2.73 -8.77
C ALA A 696 39.48 -2.92 -10.05
N LEU A 697 38.28 -3.51 -9.93
CA LEU A 697 37.35 -3.66 -11.06
C LEU A 697 36.83 -2.31 -11.59
N ASP A 698 36.47 -1.36 -10.71
CA ASP A 698 36.07 -0.01 -11.11
C ASP A 698 37.21 0.73 -11.84
N LYS A 699 38.48 0.53 -11.44
CA LYS A 699 39.63 1.04 -12.21
C LYS A 699 39.75 0.39 -13.58
N ALA A 700 39.60 -0.95 -13.66
CA ALA A 700 39.69 -1.69 -14.91
C ALA A 700 38.61 -1.25 -15.92
N ARG A 701 37.44 -0.81 -15.44
CA ARG A 701 36.30 -0.35 -16.25
C ARG A 701 36.67 0.70 -17.30
N LEU A 702 37.47 1.73 -16.97
CA LEU A 702 37.84 2.77 -17.94
C LEU A 702 38.68 2.20 -19.08
N THR A 703 39.74 1.49 -18.73
CA THR A 703 40.67 0.91 -19.70
C THR A 703 39.96 -0.11 -20.58
N LEU A 704 39.12 -0.98 -20.01
CA LEU A 704 38.36 -1.95 -20.79
C LEU A 704 37.35 -1.28 -21.73
N ALA A 705 36.70 -0.19 -21.32
CA ALA A 705 35.79 0.53 -22.19
C ALA A 705 36.52 1.18 -23.39
N GLU A 706 37.71 1.73 -23.16
CA GLU A 706 38.59 2.22 -24.24
C GLU A 706 38.99 1.11 -25.20
N GLU A 707 39.56 0.02 -24.68
CA GLU A 707 39.96 -1.15 -25.46
C GLU A 707 38.77 -1.75 -26.23
N ALA A 708 37.59 -1.80 -25.64
CA ALA A 708 36.40 -2.34 -26.29
C ALA A 708 35.96 -1.53 -27.51
N ARG A 709 36.10 -0.19 -27.47
CA ARG A 709 35.82 0.68 -28.63
C ARG A 709 36.85 0.49 -29.74
N GLU A 710 38.13 0.39 -29.38
CA GLU A 710 39.20 0.11 -30.34
C GLU A 710 38.99 -1.24 -31.04
N ILE A 711 38.65 -2.28 -30.26
CA ILE A 711 38.36 -3.62 -30.81
C ILE A 711 37.14 -3.55 -31.71
N LEU A 712 36.05 -2.86 -31.32
CA LEU A 712 34.86 -2.72 -32.17
C LEU A 712 35.19 -2.09 -33.52
N VAL A 713 35.94 -0.99 -33.54
CA VAL A 713 36.36 -0.33 -34.78
C VAL A 713 37.24 -1.26 -35.61
N ALA A 714 38.17 -1.99 -34.99
CA ALA A 714 39.01 -2.96 -35.69
C ALA A 714 38.20 -4.11 -36.31
N GLN A 715 37.16 -4.61 -35.61
CA GLN A 715 36.29 -5.66 -36.16
C GLN A 715 35.40 -5.14 -37.29
N LEU A 716 34.86 -3.92 -37.18
CA LEU A 716 34.08 -3.31 -38.26
C LEU A 716 34.95 -3.00 -39.50
N GLY A 717 36.22 -2.69 -39.30
CA GLY A 717 37.19 -2.48 -40.38
C GLY A 717 37.75 -3.76 -41.01
N LYS A 718 37.47 -4.93 -40.43
CA LYS A 718 38.08 -6.18 -40.85
C LYS A 718 37.60 -6.58 -42.24
N GLY A 719 38.55 -6.69 -43.17
CA GLY A 719 38.27 -7.06 -44.55
C GLY A 719 37.89 -5.88 -45.47
N LEU A 720 37.79 -4.66 -44.93
CA LEU A 720 37.58 -3.46 -45.74
C LEU A 720 38.91 -2.97 -46.34
N ASN A 721 38.84 -2.46 -47.57
CA ASN A 721 39.95 -1.76 -48.21
C ASN A 721 39.95 -0.25 -47.89
N GLU A 722 40.99 0.47 -48.31
CA GLU A 722 41.13 1.92 -48.05
C GLU A 722 39.92 2.73 -48.52
N ASN A 723 39.41 2.48 -49.74
CA ASN A 723 38.28 3.22 -50.30
C ASN A 723 36.99 2.95 -49.52
N GLU A 724 36.78 1.71 -49.07
CA GLU A 724 35.61 1.33 -48.28
C GLU A 724 35.64 1.98 -46.88
N VAL A 725 36.80 2.02 -46.23
CA VAL A 725 36.96 2.72 -44.94
C VAL A 725 36.81 4.24 -45.12
N GLU A 726 37.32 4.81 -46.20
CA GLU A 726 37.12 6.24 -46.51
C GLU A 726 35.64 6.55 -46.74
N GLU A 727 34.92 5.71 -47.50
CA GLU A 727 33.48 5.82 -47.69
C GLU A 727 32.69 5.69 -46.37
N LEU A 728 33.08 4.74 -45.50
CA LEU A 728 32.50 4.60 -44.16
C LEU A 728 32.69 5.86 -43.32
N CYS A 729 33.91 6.41 -43.35
CA CYS A 729 34.23 7.64 -42.63
C CYS A 729 33.36 8.79 -43.11
N ASP A 730 33.25 8.99 -44.43
CA ASP A 730 32.52 10.11 -45.01
C ASP A 730 31.01 10.02 -44.82
N LYS A 731 30.44 8.83 -45.02
CA LYS A 731 28.99 8.65 -45.02
C LYS A 731 28.41 8.45 -43.62
N VAL A 732 29.12 7.73 -42.75
CA VAL A 732 28.60 7.30 -41.44
C VAL A 732 29.36 7.97 -40.29
N VAL A 733 30.68 7.90 -40.25
CA VAL A 733 31.44 8.31 -39.05
C VAL A 733 31.49 9.83 -38.87
N ASN A 734 31.78 10.58 -39.93
CA ASN A 734 31.96 12.04 -39.88
C ASN A 734 30.66 12.77 -39.52
N VAL A 735 29.51 12.17 -39.82
CA VAL A 735 28.18 12.69 -39.49
C VAL A 735 27.72 12.32 -38.07
N LEU A 736 28.40 11.39 -37.38
CA LEU A 736 28.07 11.02 -36.02
C LEU A 736 28.06 12.24 -35.12
N ASN A 737 27.06 12.31 -34.26
CA ASN A 737 26.88 13.37 -33.30
C ASN A 737 26.39 12.79 -31.96
N LYS A 738 26.30 13.65 -30.93
CA LYS A 738 25.89 13.22 -29.59
C LYS A 738 24.52 12.54 -29.56
N HIS A 739 23.58 13.00 -30.40
CA HIS A 739 22.21 12.51 -30.44
C HIS A 739 22.12 11.04 -30.84
N ASP A 740 22.97 10.59 -31.76
CA ASP A 740 22.96 9.20 -32.26
C ASP A 740 23.22 8.21 -31.14
N PHE A 741 24.11 8.57 -30.21
CA PHE A 741 24.39 7.81 -29.00
C PHE A 741 23.29 7.97 -27.96
N THR A 742 22.83 9.19 -27.66
CA THR A 742 21.80 9.40 -26.61
C THR A 742 20.45 8.77 -26.97
N SER A 743 20.08 8.74 -28.26
CA SER A 743 18.82 8.17 -28.77
C SER A 743 18.83 6.64 -28.92
N THR A 744 19.98 5.98 -28.71
CA THR A 744 20.12 4.51 -28.84
C THR A 744 20.54 3.82 -27.54
N THR A 745 20.65 4.56 -26.44
CA THR A 745 21.19 4.06 -25.16
C THR A 745 20.34 3.06 -24.38
N ALA A 746 19.09 2.82 -24.75
CA ALA A 746 18.24 1.81 -24.12
C ALA A 746 18.17 0.54 -24.97
N THR A 747 18.33 -0.64 -24.36
CA THR A 747 18.15 -1.93 -25.04
C THR A 747 16.71 -2.10 -25.49
N ASN A 748 16.55 -2.46 -26.77
CA ASN A 748 15.27 -2.87 -27.35
C ASN A 748 15.01 -4.38 -27.16
N LEU A 749 15.73 -5.01 -26.23
CA LEU A 749 15.61 -6.42 -25.88
C LEU A 749 15.14 -6.54 -24.44
N ASP A 750 14.28 -7.53 -24.18
CA ASP A 750 14.01 -7.99 -22.83
C ASP A 750 15.33 -8.46 -22.18
N TYR A 751 15.44 -8.25 -20.89
CA TYR A 751 16.59 -8.68 -20.09
C TYR A 751 16.11 -9.61 -18.97
N LEU A 752 16.81 -10.72 -18.78
CA LEU A 752 16.52 -11.69 -17.72
C LEU A 752 17.78 -11.95 -16.89
N HIS A 753 17.65 -11.87 -15.56
CA HIS A 753 18.72 -12.14 -14.62
C HIS A 753 18.29 -13.19 -13.60
N THR A 754 19.15 -14.18 -13.35
CA THR A 754 18.96 -15.15 -12.26
C THR A 754 20.04 -14.98 -11.21
N ASP A 755 19.67 -15.13 -9.95
CA ASP A 755 20.59 -15.13 -8.81
C ASP A 755 20.18 -16.27 -7.88
N THR A 756 20.91 -17.38 -7.97
CA THR A 756 20.54 -18.64 -7.31
C THR A 756 20.83 -18.61 -5.82
N GLN A 757 21.86 -17.89 -5.39
CA GLN A 757 22.21 -17.76 -3.97
C GLN A 757 21.15 -17.02 -3.16
N ASN A 758 20.45 -16.11 -3.81
CA ASN A 758 19.38 -15.35 -3.19
C ASN A 758 17.99 -15.77 -3.69
N GLU A 759 17.89 -16.81 -4.51
CA GLU A 759 16.63 -17.40 -4.98
C GLU A 759 15.72 -16.40 -5.74
N THR A 760 16.30 -15.58 -6.62
CA THR A 760 15.53 -14.59 -7.39
C THR A 760 15.75 -14.73 -8.89
N VAL A 761 14.69 -14.52 -9.67
CA VAL A 761 14.77 -14.23 -11.10
C VAL A 761 14.01 -12.94 -11.42
N VAL A 762 14.58 -12.12 -12.29
CA VAL A 762 14.00 -10.82 -12.66
C VAL A 762 14.01 -10.67 -14.17
N ARG A 763 12.85 -10.39 -14.77
CA ARG A 763 12.73 -9.94 -16.15
C ARG A 763 12.42 -8.45 -16.21
N ILE A 764 13.17 -7.73 -17.04
CA ILE A 764 12.99 -6.32 -17.34
C ILE A 764 12.57 -6.21 -18.81
N THR A 765 11.41 -5.62 -19.09
CA THR A 765 10.92 -5.51 -20.47
C THR A 765 11.76 -4.53 -21.30
N ALA A 766 11.81 -4.76 -22.60
CA ALA A 766 12.39 -3.86 -23.59
C ALA A 766 11.71 -2.48 -23.63
N THR A 767 12.43 -1.48 -24.11
CA THR A 767 11.84 -0.22 -24.57
C THR A 767 12.61 0.31 -25.78
N ASP A 768 11.88 0.94 -26.70
CA ASP A 768 12.46 1.58 -27.88
C ASP A 768 12.89 3.04 -27.60
N PHE A 769 12.46 3.60 -26.47
CA PHE A 769 12.74 4.98 -26.08
C PHE A 769 13.84 5.05 -25.02
N THR A 770 14.63 6.12 -25.05
CA THR A 770 15.65 6.37 -24.03
C THR A 770 15.22 7.48 -23.07
N ALA A 771 15.85 7.55 -21.90
CA ALA A 771 15.61 8.66 -20.97
C ALA A 771 15.98 10.04 -21.57
N HIS A 772 16.84 10.06 -22.61
CA HIS A 772 17.32 11.25 -23.30
C HIS A 772 16.53 11.60 -24.56
N ASP A 773 15.75 10.66 -25.10
CA ASP A 773 14.98 10.79 -26.34
C ASP A 773 13.47 10.54 -26.13
N LYS A 774 13.02 10.67 -24.88
CA LYS A 774 11.59 10.71 -24.56
C LYS A 774 10.98 11.98 -25.16
N GLY A 775 9.81 11.83 -25.80
CA GLY A 775 9.10 12.89 -26.51
C GLY A 775 7.79 13.27 -25.84
N ILE A 776 7.08 14.22 -26.45
CA ILE A 776 5.66 14.48 -26.12
C ILE A 776 4.81 13.34 -26.71
N GLY A 777 3.86 12.85 -25.94
CA GLY A 777 2.89 11.84 -26.33
C GLY A 777 2.85 10.65 -25.37
N ARG A 778 1.66 10.04 -25.26
CA ARG A 778 1.34 8.95 -24.32
C ARG A 778 2.32 7.77 -24.35
N ASP A 779 2.79 7.38 -25.54
CA ASP A 779 3.64 6.22 -25.80
C ASP A 779 5.12 6.58 -25.95
N LYS A 780 5.49 7.84 -25.71
CA LYS A 780 6.87 8.36 -25.92
C LYS A 780 7.70 8.38 -24.64
N GLN A 781 7.42 7.45 -23.72
CA GLN A 781 8.16 7.26 -22.48
C GLN A 781 9.00 5.98 -22.48
N ALA A 782 10.16 6.01 -21.83
CA ALA A 782 11.04 4.86 -21.66
C ALA A 782 10.61 3.98 -20.46
N LEU A 783 9.34 3.59 -20.46
CA LEU A 783 8.74 2.73 -19.44
C LEU A 783 9.23 1.30 -19.61
N ARG A 784 9.59 0.65 -18.50
CA ARG A 784 9.92 -0.78 -18.43
C ARG A 784 9.16 -1.43 -17.28
N LEU A 785 8.55 -2.59 -17.54
CA LEU A 785 7.97 -3.42 -16.49
C LEU A 785 9.05 -4.30 -15.87
N ILE A 786 8.96 -4.50 -14.56
CA ILE A 786 9.92 -5.23 -13.74
C ILE A 786 9.18 -6.41 -13.12
N ASN A 787 9.37 -7.60 -13.70
CA ASN A 787 8.68 -8.81 -13.27
C ASN A 787 9.63 -9.67 -12.44
N ARG A 788 9.32 -9.87 -11.16
CA ARG A 788 10.14 -10.63 -10.21
C ARG A 788 9.45 -11.95 -9.87
N ASN A 789 10.21 -13.04 -9.86
CA ASN A 789 9.76 -14.34 -9.37
C ASN A 789 10.81 -14.98 -8.46
N HIS A 790 10.37 -15.98 -7.69
CA HIS A 790 11.22 -16.79 -6.83
C HIS A 790 11.89 -17.89 -7.65
N LEU A 791 13.18 -18.14 -7.39
CA LEU A 791 13.97 -19.18 -8.04
C LEU A 791 14.36 -20.24 -7.02
N THR A 792 13.63 -21.35 -6.98
CA THR A 792 13.94 -22.48 -6.11
C THR A 792 15.05 -23.34 -6.68
N THR A 793 15.93 -23.82 -5.79
CA THR A 793 17.01 -24.77 -6.09
C THR A 793 16.83 -26.11 -5.35
N ASN A 794 15.66 -26.31 -4.73
CA ASN A 794 15.31 -27.51 -3.98
C ASN A 794 14.97 -28.66 -4.93
N GLY A 795 16.01 -29.28 -5.51
CA GLY A 795 15.88 -30.41 -6.42
C GLY A 795 17.01 -30.47 -7.45
N PRO A 796 17.01 -31.46 -8.34
CA PRO A 796 18.00 -31.57 -9.41
C PRO A 796 17.86 -30.47 -10.48
N LEU A 797 16.75 -29.71 -10.49
CA LEU A 797 16.44 -28.67 -11.47
C LEU A 797 16.05 -27.37 -10.77
N GLN A 798 16.48 -26.25 -11.35
CA GLN A 798 16.01 -24.92 -10.98
C GLN A 798 14.54 -24.77 -11.36
N GLN A 799 13.70 -24.24 -10.46
CA GLN A 799 12.29 -23.99 -10.73
C GLN A 799 11.93 -22.56 -10.35
N VAL A 800 11.34 -21.83 -11.30
CA VAL A 800 10.78 -20.50 -11.11
C VAL A 800 9.31 -20.60 -10.65
N ALA A 801 8.97 -19.86 -9.61
CA ALA A 801 7.61 -19.77 -9.06
C ALA A 801 7.25 -18.30 -8.75
N PRO A 802 5.97 -17.91 -8.84
CA PRO A 802 5.55 -16.57 -8.42
C PRO A 802 5.78 -16.37 -6.92
N TYR A 803 6.07 -15.13 -6.52
CA TYR A 803 6.03 -14.72 -5.10
C TYR A 803 4.59 -14.80 -4.58
N HIS A 804 4.42 -15.08 -3.28
CA HIS A 804 3.10 -15.03 -2.65
C HIS A 804 2.56 -13.59 -2.66
N ASN A 805 3.41 -12.62 -2.33
CA ASN A 805 3.06 -11.20 -2.44
C ASN A 805 3.34 -10.68 -3.85
N VAL A 806 2.28 -10.68 -4.65
CA VAL A 806 2.25 -10.16 -6.02
C VAL A 806 2.28 -8.63 -6.00
N THR A 807 3.33 -8.05 -6.60
CA THR A 807 3.42 -6.60 -6.84
C THR A 807 3.74 -6.35 -8.31
N GLN A 808 3.16 -5.30 -8.88
CA GLN A 808 3.47 -4.82 -10.22
C GLN A 808 4.33 -3.57 -10.14
N GLU A 809 5.50 -3.61 -10.77
CA GLU A 809 6.50 -2.55 -10.73
C GLU A 809 6.79 -2.06 -12.15
N ALA A 810 6.66 -0.75 -12.38
CA ALA A 810 7.23 -0.09 -13.55
C ALA A 810 8.38 0.82 -13.16
N ARG A 811 9.42 0.81 -13.98
CA ARG A 811 10.47 1.82 -13.98
C ARG A 811 10.19 2.80 -15.12
N VAL A 812 10.21 4.09 -14.82
CA VAL A 812 10.17 5.16 -15.81
C VAL A 812 11.34 6.13 -15.60
N PRO A 813 11.85 6.80 -16.64
CA PRO A 813 12.49 8.09 -16.41
C PRO A 813 11.44 9.09 -15.90
N SER A 814 11.86 10.20 -15.29
CA SER A 814 10.93 11.30 -14.97
C SER A 814 10.04 11.59 -16.18
N ILE A 815 8.73 11.46 -16.05
CA ILE A 815 7.83 11.46 -17.21
C ILE A 815 7.72 12.85 -17.88
N ALA A 816 7.97 13.92 -17.11
CA ALA A 816 7.98 15.30 -17.61
C ALA A 816 9.07 15.55 -18.67
N VAL A 817 8.67 16.27 -19.73
CA VAL A 817 9.51 16.66 -20.87
C VAL A 817 9.66 18.17 -20.96
N PHE A 818 10.90 18.64 -20.98
CA PHE A 818 11.22 20.08 -21.03
C PHE A 818 11.26 20.67 -22.45
N ALA A 819 11.09 19.85 -23.49
CA ALA A 819 11.03 20.29 -24.88
C ALA A 819 9.67 20.91 -25.25
N ALA A 820 8.69 20.90 -24.34
CA ALA A 820 7.40 21.54 -24.52
C ALA A 820 7.55 23.06 -24.67
N LYS A 821 6.65 23.66 -25.48
CA LYS A 821 6.66 25.11 -25.76
C LYS A 821 6.32 25.95 -24.53
N ASP A 822 5.49 25.42 -23.63
CA ASP A 822 5.09 26.03 -22.37
C ASP A 822 4.76 24.95 -21.31
N SER A 823 4.55 25.37 -20.07
CA SER A 823 4.27 24.49 -18.93
C SER A 823 2.95 23.74 -19.05
N THR A 824 1.93 24.29 -19.72
CA THR A 824 0.62 23.64 -19.90
C THR A 824 0.78 22.36 -20.71
N THR A 825 1.48 22.43 -21.85
CA THR A 825 1.75 21.26 -22.68
C THR A 825 2.58 20.21 -21.95
N ALA A 826 3.51 20.61 -21.07
CA ALA A 826 4.28 19.65 -20.28
C ALA A 826 3.40 18.93 -19.24
N ILE A 827 2.47 19.63 -18.60
CA ILE A 827 1.51 19.08 -17.62
C ILE A 827 0.53 18.13 -18.31
N GLU A 828 0.00 18.51 -19.47
CA GLU A 828 -0.88 17.66 -20.30
C GLU A 828 -0.18 16.36 -20.74
N ASP A 829 1.08 16.47 -21.18
CA ASP A 829 1.90 15.33 -21.58
C ASP A 829 2.18 14.36 -20.41
N VAL A 830 2.38 14.87 -19.19
CA VAL A 830 2.47 14.03 -17.99
C VAL A 830 1.17 13.27 -17.78
N ALA A 831 0.01 13.93 -17.87
CA ALA A 831 -1.29 13.28 -17.70
C ALA A 831 -1.52 12.16 -18.74
N ASP A 832 -1.18 12.41 -20.01
CA ASP A 832 -1.27 11.43 -21.10
C ASP A 832 -0.35 10.21 -20.88
N LYS A 833 0.85 10.44 -20.34
CA LYS A 833 1.79 9.37 -20.01
C LYS A 833 1.33 8.54 -18.82
N LEU A 834 0.78 9.18 -17.78
CA LEU A 834 0.18 8.48 -16.65
C LEU A 834 -0.99 7.61 -17.10
N GLN A 835 -1.80 8.07 -18.06
CA GLN A 835 -2.85 7.25 -18.66
C GLN A 835 -2.30 6.00 -19.36
N HIS A 836 -1.15 6.12 -20.05
CA HIS A 836 -0.49 4.98 -20.66
C HIS A 836 0.11 4.02 -19.62
N SER A 837 0.77 4.56 -18.59
CA SER A 837 1.27 3.76 -17.46
C SER A 837 0.15 2.98 -16.78
N TYR A 838 -0.99 3.63 -16.56
CA TYR A 838 -2.18 3.00 -15.99
C TYR A 838 -2.67 1.84 -16.85
N GLN A 839 -2.77 2.02 -18.17
CA GLN A 839 -3.20 0.93 -19.08
C GLN A 839 -2.29 -0.30 -19.00
N LEU A 840 -0.97 -0.11 -18.83
CA LEU A 840 -0.02 -1.21 -18.73
C LEU A 840 -0.05 -1.88 -17.35
N LEU A 841 -0.03 -1.09 -16.28
CA LEU A 841 0.05 -1.57 -14.90
C LEU A 841 -1.30 -2.13 -14.40
N ALA A 842 -2.41 -1.47 -14.71
CA ALA A 842 -3.75 -1.89 -14.30
C ALA A 842 -4.26 -3.12 -15.05
N SER A 843 -3.72 -3.45 -16.24
CA SER A 843 -4.05 -4.71 -16.93
C SER A 843 -3.65 -5.98 -16.16
N LYS A 844 -2.78 -5.83 -15.14
CA LYS A 844 -2.21 -6.88 -14.31
C LYS A 844 -2.67 -6.88 -12.86
N HIS A 845 -3.53 -5.93 -12.46
CA HIS A 845 -3.96 -5.80 -11.07
C HIS A 845 -5.43 -5.38 -10.98
N SER A 846 -6.08 -5.63 -9.86
CA SER A 846 -7.43 -5.10 -9.59
C SER A 846 -7.41 -3.57 -9.70
N GLN A 847 -8.31 -3.00 -10.49
CA GLN A 847 -8.42 -1.56 -10.80
C GLN A 847 -8.76 -0.67 -9.59
N ASP A 848 -8.95 -1.26 -8.41
CA ASP A 848 -9.40 -0.59 -7.20
C ASP A 848 -8.26 -0.05 -6.33
N ALA A 849 -7.01 -0.30 -6.74
CA ALA A 849 -5.82 0.21 -6.10
C ALA A 849 -5.27 1.43 -6.87
N PRO A 850 -5.07 2.60 -6.24
CA PRO A 850 -4.33 3.68 -6.88
C PRO A 850 -2.90 3.26 -7.20
N ILE A 851 -2.36 3.78 -8.30
CA ILE A 851 -0.95 3.65 -8.63
C ILE A 851 -0.16 4.64 -7.79
N ILE A 852 0.88 4.16 -7.10
CA ILE A 852 1.81 5.04 -6.39
C ILE A 852 2.98 5.37 -7.31
N TYR A 853 3.09 6.64 -7.70
CA TYR A 853 4.25 7.14 -8.44
C TYR A 853 5.33 7.61 -7.46
N ASN A 854 6.29 6.73 -7.20
CA ASN A 854 7.48 6.98 -6.40
C ASN A 854 8.47 7.85 -7.17
N LEU A 855 8.30 9.18 -7.04
CA LEU A 855 9.17 10.16 -7.67
C LEU A 855 10.45 10.30 -6.85
N LEU A 856 11.56 9.75 -7.35
CA LEU A 856 12.86 9.75 -6.69
C LEU A 856 13.67 11.02 -7.02
N THR A 857 12.98 12.14 -7.25
CA THR A 857 13.57 13.41 -7.67
C THR A 857 13.70 14.32 -6.46
N SER A 858 14.80 15.07 -6.40
CA SER A 858 15.01 15.98 -5.29
C SER A 858 14.39 17.36 -5.52
N LEU A 859 13.89 17.95 -4.45
CA LEU A 859 13.32 19.29 -4.42
C LEU A 859 14.36 20.27 -3.88
N HIS A 860 15.08 20.94 -4.78
CA HIS A 860 15.98 22.05 -4.43
C HIS A 860 15.18 23.38 -4.35
N THR A 861 15.77 24.44 -3.77
CA THR A 861 15.16 25.79 -3.83
C THR A 861 15.03 26.25 -5.28
N GLU A 862 14.00 27.05 -5.57
CA GLU A 862 13.83 27.74 -6.86
C GLU A 862 15.09 28.55 -7.24
N PHE A 863 15.70 29.22 -6.26
CA PHE A 863 16.97 29.95 -6.44
C PHE A 863 18.08 29.06 -6.99
N TYR A 864 18.18 27.80 -6.57
CA TYR A 864 19.20 26.86 -7.04
C TYR A 864 19.00 26.49 -8.53
N GLU A 865 17.76 26.39 -9.01
CA GLU A 865 17.47 26.11 -10.43
C GLU A 865 17.88 27.27 -11.36
N ILE A 866 17.86 28.51 -10.87
CA ILE A 866 18.32 29.69 -11.62
C ILE A 866 19.82 29.59 -11.95
N PHE A 867 20.63 29.01 -11.06
CA PHE A 867 22.06 28.79 -11.30
C PHE A 867 22.36 27.47 -12.04
N GLU A 868 21.48 26.47 -11.93
CA GLU A 868 21.66 25.15 -12.52
C GLU A 868 20.82 24.97 -13.80
N SER A 869 21.16 25.71 -14.86
CA SER A 869 20.38 25.84 -16.11
C SER A 869 20.01 24.53 -16.85
N LYS A 870 20.58 23.38 -16.47
CA LYS A 870 20.41 22.08 -17.16
C LYS A 870 19.58 21.06 -16.39
N ASN A 871 19.54 21.11 -15.05
CA ASN A 871 19.02 20.01 -14.23
C ASN A 871 17.56 20.16 -13.77
N LYS A 872 16.94 21.35 -13.73
CA LYS A 872 15.47 21.60 -13.60
C LYS A 872 14.65 20.52 -12.84
N GLN A 873 15.14 20.00 -11.71
CA GLN A 873 14.54 18.85 -11.01
C GLN A 873 13.23 19.21 -10.32
N ARG A 874 13.19 20.38 -9.67
CA ARG A 874 12.00 20.93 -9.03
C ARG A 874 10.94 21.26 -10.07
N THR A 875 11.30 21.91 -11.19
CA THR A 875 10.35 22.13 -12.30
C THR A 875 9.76 20.80 -12.82
N SER A 876 10.59 19.73 -12.89
CA SER A 876 10.13 18.39 -13.27
C SER A 876 9.07 17.86 -12.32
N ALA A 877 9.32 17.97 -11.02
CA ALA A 877 8.41 17.50 -9.97
C ALA A 877 7.11 18.30 -9.98
N GLU A 878 7.18 19.61 -10.16
CA GLU A 878 6.01 20.48 -10.34
C GLU A 878 5.11 20.02 -11.50
N TYR A 879 5.67 19.79 -12.69
CA TYR A 879 4.88 19.30 -13.83
C TYR A 879 4.27 17.92 -13.58
N ILE A 880 4.98 17.05 -12.84
CA ILE A 880 4.47 15.72 -12.48
C ILE A 880 3.32 15.83 -11.47
N LEU A 881 3.45 16.63 -10.43
CA LEU A 881 2.40 16.83 -9.41
C LEU A 881 1.13 17.40 -10.05
N LEU A 882 1.26 18.48 -10.82
CA LEU A 882 0.14 19.12 -11.50
C LEU A 882 -0.46 18.23 -12.60
N GLY A 883 0.38 17.54 -13.37
CA GLY A 883 -0.09 16.60 -14.40
C GLY A 883 -0.81 15.39 -13.80
N THR A 884 -0.39 14.96 -12.61
CA THR A 884 -1.12 13.93 -11.85
C THR A 884 -2.49 14.42 -11.39
N HIS A 885 -2.61 15.66 -10.92
CA HIS A 885 -3.92 16.23 -10.61
C HIS A 885 -4.82 16.31 -11.84
N GLN A 886 -4.27 16.68 -13.00
CA GLN A 886 -5.01 16.71 -14.25
C GLN A 886 -5.47 15.31 -14.69
N PHE A 887 -4.59 14.31 -14.60
CA PHE A 887 -4.94 12.91 -14.82
C PHE A 887 -6.08 12.46 -13.88
N ASN A 888 -5.92 12.67 -12.57
CA ASN A 888 -6.90 12.28 -11.56
C ASN A 888 -8.23 13.00 -11.73
N GLN A 889 -8.23 14.26 -12.15
CA GLN A 889 -9.45 14.99 -12.48
C GLN A 889 -10.21 14.32 -13.62
N THR A 890 -9.51 13.87 -14.67
CA THR A 890 -10.13 13.13 -15.78
C THR A 890 -10.76 11.84 -15.28
N GLN A 891 -10.09 11.11 -14.38
CA GLN A 891 -10.66 9.90 -13.76
C GLN A 891 -11.90 10.21 -12.93
N VAL A 892 -11.87 11.24 -12.08
CA VAL A 892 -13.04 11.65 -11.27
C VAL A 892 -14.21 12.10 -12.15
N LYS A 893 -13.96 12.88 -13.20
CA LYS A 893 -15.00 13.30 -14.17
C LYS A 893 -15.58 12.11 -14.94
N ALA A 894 -14.78 11.06 -15.16
CA ALA A 894 -15.23 9.81 -15.73
C ALA A 894 -16.02 8.92 -14.75
N GLY A 895 -16.07 9.26 -13.45
CA GLY A 895 -16.72 8.42 -12.44
C GLY A 895 -15.80 7.32 -11.88
N LYS A 896 -14.48 7.49 -12.00
CA LYS A 896 -13.44 6.52 -11.59
C LYS A 896 -12.59 7.01 -10.39
N PRO A 897 -13.17 7.29 -9.22
CA PRO A 897 -12.42 7.82 -8.08
C PRO A 897 -11.48 6.80 -7.41
N SER A 898 -11.54 5.52 -7.80
CA SER A 898 -10.62 4.46 -7.38
C SER A 898 -9.36 4.36 -8.26
N GLN A 899 -9.43 4.81 -9.52
CA GLN A 899 -8.36 4.70 -10.52
C GLN A 899 -7.38 5.89 -10.46
N LEU A 900 -6.96 6.30 -9.26
CA LEU A 900 -6.12 7.49 -9.07
C LEU A 900 -4.62 7.15 -9.13
N VAL A 901 -3.81 8.16 -9.41
CA VAL A 901 -2.35 8.14 -9.22
C VAL A 901 -2.00 9.07 -8.07
N PHE A 902 -1.22 8.60 -7.10
CA PHE A 902 -0.66 9.44 -6.04
C PHE A 902 0.85 9.56 -6.19
N VAL A 903 1.38 10.79 -6.14
CA VAL A 903 2.82 11.03 -6.25
C VAL A 903 3.44 11.00 -4.86
N GLN A 904 4.30 10.01 -4.63
CA GLN A 904 5.16 9.91 -3.46
C GLN A 904 6.55 10.48 -3.80
N ASN A 905 6.75 11.78 -3.56
CA ASN A 905 7.99 12.47 -3.91
C ASN A 905 8.92 12.63 -2.69
N VAL A 906 9.39 11.50 -2.16
CA VAL A 906 10.34 11.48 -1.04
C VAL A 906 11.77 11.66 -1.57
N PRO A 907 12.51 12.70 -1.11
CA PRO A 907 13.85 12.97 -1.58
C PRO A 907 14.83 11.87 -1.16
N VAL A 908 15.49 11.25 -2.14
CA VAL A 908 16.47 10.17 -1.93
C VAL A 908 17.93 10.65 -1.95
N ASN A 909 18.14 11.94 -2.23
CA ASN A 909 19.46 12.56 -2.12
C ASN A 909 19.60 13.10 -0.69
N GLN A 910 20.59 12.61 0.05
CA GLN A 910 20.83 12.96 1.46
C GLN A 910 21.29 14.42 1.70
N HIS A 911 21.09 15.32 0.72
CA HIS A 911 21.56 16.72 0.71
C HIS A 911 20.52 17.70 0.16
N THR A 912 19.25 17.28 0.00
CA THR A 912 18.18 18.14 -0.53
C THR A 912 17.24 18.63 0.57
N LYS A 913 16.29 19.52 0.23
CA LYS A 913 15.34 20.01 1.23
C LYS A 913 14.59 18.84 1.84
N GLU A 914 14.42 18.93 3.15
CA GLU A 914 13.45 18.12 3.87
C GLU A 914 12.04 18.48 3.37
N LEU A 915 11.15 17.49 3.32
CA LEU A 915 9.74 17.76 3.04
C LEU A 915 9.13 18.50 4.24
N ASP A 916 8.21 19.41 3.98
CA ASP A 916 7.50 20.16 5.03
C ASP A 916 6.24 20.78 4.41
N TYR A 917 5.08 20.60 5.05
CA TYR A 917 3.82 21.23 4.62
C TYR A 917 3.89 22.76 4.61
N HIS A 918 4.75 23.34 5.45
CA HIS A 918 4.88 24.78 5.64
C HIS A 918 6.09 25.36 4.90
N SER A 919 6.72 24.57 4.02
CA SER A 919 7.79 25.05 3.16
C SER A 919 7.29 26.22 2.29
N PHE A 920 8.09 27.28 2.20
CA PHE A 920 7.86 28.39 1.25
C PHE A 920 7.90 27.96 -0.22
N ASP A 921 8.42 26.77 -0.50
CA ASP A 921 8.43 26.21 -1.84
C ASP A 921 7.19 25.35 -2.08
N ASP A 922 6.32 25.80 -2.99
CA ASP A 922 5.00 25.19 -3.16
C ASP A 922 5.05 23.71 -3.55
N ALA A 923 6.00 23.35 -4.43
CA ALA A 923 6.19 21.96 -4.86
C ALA A 923 6.65 21.06 -3.70
N THR A 924 7.43 21.58 -2.74
CA THR A 924 7.86 20.84 -1.55
C THR A 924 6.70 20.57 -0.60
N ALA A 925 5.86 21.58 -0.34
CA ALA A 925 4.69 21.41 0.51
C ALA A 925 3.62 20.51 -0.13
N GLU A 926 3.44 20.60 -1.45
CA GLU A 926 2.55 19.70 -2.18
C GLU A 926 3.08 18.26 -2.14
N ALA A 927 4.39 18.07 -2.35
CA ALA A 927 5.02 16.76 -2.27
C ALA A 927 4.85 16.10 -0.89
N ALA A 928 4.93 16.88 0.20
CA ALA A 928 4.66 16.38 1.56
C ALA A 928 3.21 15.88 1.69
N LEU A 929 2.23 16.71 1.31
CA LEU A 929 0.81 16.37 1.38
C LEU A 929 0.45 15.15 0.51
N MET A 930 0.94 15.11 -0.73
CA MET A 930 0.67 14.01 -1.65
C MET A 930 1.37 12.71 -1.23
N THR A 931 2.53 12.80 -0.59
CA THR A 931 3.21 11.63 0.00
C THR A 931 2.40 11.03 1.14
N ASP A 932 1.85 11.84 2.05
CA ASP A 932 0.98 11.30 3.10
C ASP A 932 -0.29 10.68 2.55
N LEU A 933 -0.88 11.27 1.50
CA LEU A 933 -2.04 10.68 0.85
C LEU A 933 -1.70 9.34 0.18
N ALA A 934 -0.54 9.23 -0.46
CA ALA A 934 -0.02 7.98 -1.02
C ALA A 934 0.19 6.91 0.06
N LEU A 935 0.89 7.24 1.15
CA LEU A 935 1.11 6.32 2.27
C LEU A 935 -0.20 5.88 2.91
N LEU A 936 -1.16 6.79 3.11
CA LEU A 936 -2.49 6.44 3.62
C LEU A 936 -3.25 5.50 2.70
N ALA A 937 -3.14 5.67 1.38
CA ALA A 937 -3.74 4.77 0.41
C ALA A 937 -3.14 3.35 0.53
N THR A 938 -1.81 3.25 0.60
CA THR A 938 -1.09 1.99 0.84
C THR A 938 -1.50 1.36 2.18
N PHE A 939 -1.61 2.15 3.25
CA PHE A 939 -2.04 1.66 4.55
C PHE A 939 -3.49 1.18 4.57
N ASN A 940 -4.37 1.82 3.81
CA ASN A 940 -5.77 1.41 3.70
C ASN A 940 -5.92 0.07 2.96
N GLN A 941 -5.17 -0.14 1.88
CA GLN A 941 -5.12 -1.42 1.15
C GLN A 941 -4.65 -2.56 2.05
N HIS A 942 -3.70 -2.30 2.93
CA HIS A 942 -3.13 -3.26 3.87
C HIS A 942 -3.69 -3.10 5.30
N SER A 943 -4.90 -2.54 5.44
CA SER A 943 -5.44 -2.20 6.76
C SER A 943 -5.62 -3.41 7.68
N ALA A 944 -5.73 -4.63 7.14
CA ALA A 944 -5.76 -5.88 7.91
C ALA A 944 -4.43 -6.23 8.60
N PHE A 945 -3.31 -5.60 8.21
CA PHE A 945 -1.99 -5.80 8.84
C PHE A 945 -1.81 -4.96 10.11
N PHE A 946 -2.79 -4.12 10.45
CA PHE A 946 -2.79 -3.30 11.64
C PHE A 946 -3.77 -3.85 12.68
N PRO A 947 -3.52 -3.62 13.99
CA PRO A 947 -4.51 -3.86 15.04
C PRO A 947 -5.87 -3.23 14.70
N PRO A 948 -7.02 -3.84 15.07
CA PRO A 948 -8.35 -3.40 14.64
C PRO A 948 -8.64 -1.91 14.89
N ALA A 949 -8.20 -1.38 16.04
CA ALA A 949 -8.38 0.03 16.36
C ALA A 949 -7.69 0.95 15.34
N ILE A 950 -6.47 0.61 14.93
CA ILE A 950 -5.67 1.38 13.97
C ILE A 950 -6.23 1.20 12.57
N SER A 951 -6.55 -0.04 12.18
CA SER A 951 -7.17 -0.39 10.91
C SER A 951 -8.43 0.45 10.63
N MET A 952 -9.34 0.52 11.61
CA MET A 952 -10.56 1.35 11.52
C MET A 952 -10.27 2.84 11.40
N GLU A 953 -9.25 3.35 12.12
CA GLU A 953 -8.89 4.77 12.02
C GLU A 953 -8.28 5.10 10.65
N ILE A 954 -7.37 4.28 10.15
CA ILE A 954 -6.74 4.44 8.83
C ILE A 954 -7.82 4.47 7.75
N ALA A 955 -8.72 3.48 7.72
CA ALA A 955 -9.80 3.42 6.73
C ALA A 955 -10.68 4.66 6.80
N SER A 956 -11.16 5.03 7.99
CA SER A 956 -12.02 6.20 8.14
C SER A 956 -11.32 7.53 7.78
N PHE A 957 -10.02 7.64 8.08
CA PHE A 957 -9.25 8.85 7.80
C PHE A 957 -8.92 8.97 6.33
N TYR A 958 -8.52 7.87 5.70
CA TYR A 958 -8.28 7.79 4.26
C TYR A 958 -9.54 8.15 3.46
N GLU A 959 -10.71 7.61 3.82
CA GLU A 959 -11.97 7.98 3.15
C GLU A 959 -12.23 9.49 3.19
N ARG A 960 -11.97 10.15 4.33
CA ARG A 960 -12.12 11.61 4.45
C ARG A 960 -11.07 12.36 3.65
N ALA A 961 -9.82 11.92 3.68
CA ALA A 961 -8.72 12.52 2.94
C ALA A 961 -8.94 12.42 1.42
N GLN A 962 -9.31 11.24 0.93
CA GLN A 962 -9.66 10.99 -0.46
C GLN A 962 -10.87 11.83 -0.88
N ALA A 963 -11.93 11.92 -0.06
CA ALA A 963 -13.10 12.76 -0.36
C ALA A 963 -12.73 14.26 -0.49
N ARG A 964 -11.80 14.76 0.33
CA ARG A 964 -11.27 16.14 0.21
C ARG A 964 -10.51 16.33 -1.10
N TYR A 965 -9.67 15.36 -1.47
CA TYR A 965 -8.92 15.40 -2.71
C TYR A 965 -9.83 15.33 -3.94
N VAL A 966 -10.77 14.38 -3.98
CA VAL A 966 -11.79 14.27 -5.04
C VAL A 966 -12.62 15.55 -5.14
N HIS A 967 -13.01 16.15 -4.02
CA HIS A 967 -13.70 17.43 -4.05
C HIS A 967 -12.84 18.53 -4.66
N PHE A 968 -11.56 18.64 -4.30
CA PHE A 968 -10.63 19.57 -4.94
C PHE A 968 -10.56 19.36 -6.46
N LEU A 969 -10.42 18.12 -6.92
CA LEU A 969 -10.39 17.78 -8.34
C LEU A 969 -11.65 18.23 -9.09
N SER A 970 -12.82 18.21 -8.42
CA SER A 970 -14.11 18.65 -8.96
C SER A 970 -14.32 20.17 -8.97
N THR A 971 -13.47 20.98 -8.34
CA THR A 971 -13.69 22.44 -8.22
C THR A 971 -13.22 23.28 -9.43
N SER A 972 -12.42 22.73 -10.33
CA SER A 972 -11.87 23.49 -11.46
C SER A 972 -12.88 23.66 -12.60
N LYS A 973 -13.14 24.92 -12.99
CA LYS A 973 -14.03 25.29 -14.10
C LYS A 973 -13.31 25.43 -15.45
N ASP A 974 -12.01 25.75 -15.43
CA ASP A 974 -11.22 26.09 -16.62
C ASP A 974 -10.18 25.02 -17.00
N GLY A 975 -10.27 23.82 -16.41
CA GLY A 975 -9.39 22.69 -16.74
C GLY A 975 -7.96 22.78 -16.18
N LYS A 976 -7.58 23.89 -15.54
CA LYS A 976 -6.29 24.05 -14.86
C LYS A 976 -6.45 23.92 -13.36
N LEU A 977 -5.92 22.86 -12.78
CA LEU A 977 -5.79 22.70 -11.33
C LEU A 977 -4.44 23.27 -10.88
N GLY A 978 -4.45 24.06 -9.81
CA GLY A 978 -3.23 24.41 -9.06
C GLY A 978 -2.83 23.27 -8.13
N TYR A 979 -2.03 23.58 -7.10
CA TYR A 979 -1.67 22.62 -6.07
C TYR A 979 -2.84 22.31 -5.12
N PHE A 980 -2.93 21.06 -4.65
CA PHE A 980 -3.96 20.67 -3.69
C PHE A 980 -3.77 21.37 -2.35
N LYS A 981 -2.53 21.56 -1.90
CA LYS A 981 -2.22 22.23 -0.62
C LYS A 981 -2.82 23.63 -0.50
N ASP A 982 -2.95 24.36 -1.61
CA ASP A 982 -3.43 25.74 -1.67
C ASP A 982 -4.95 25.83 -1.71
N SER A 983 -5.62 24.69 -1.86
CA SER A 983 -7.07 24.62 -1.77
C SER A 983 -7.51 24.61 -0.31
N ARG A 984 -8.73 25.12 -0.05
CA ARG A 984 -9.36 25.04 1.28
C ARG A 984 -9.45 23.59 1.81
N GLN A 985 -9.56 22.63 0.90
CA GLN A 985 -9.64 21.21 1.19
C GLN A 985 -8.26 20.66 1.60
N GLY A 986 -7.19 21.07 0.93
CA GLY A 986 -5.80 20.73 1.26
C GLY A 986 -5.35 21.33 2.59
N GLU A 987 -5.56 22.63 2.81
CA GLU A 987 -5.24 23.29 4.10
C GLU A 987 -5.90 22.59 5.30
N ARG A 988 -7.17 22.20 5.14
CA ARG A 988 -7.92 21.44 6.16
C ARG A 988 -7.32 20.06 6.37
N LEU A 989 -6.93 19.37 5.30
CA LEU A 989 -6.34 18.05 5.40
C LEU A 989 -4.96 18.09 6.08
N ILE A 990 -4.13 19.08 5.76
CA ILE A 990 -2.83 19.29 6.43
C ILE A 990 -3.03 19.41 7.94
N LYS A 991 -3.94 20.30 8.38
CA LYS A 991 -4.23 20.46 9.81
C LYS A 991 -4.73 19.15 10.46
N GLU A 992 -5.64 18.44 9.78
CA GLU A 992 -6.15 17.16 10.26
C GLU A 992 -5.07 16.08 10.33
N LEU A 993 -4.13 16.05 9.37
CA LEU A 993 -2.97 15.16 9.34
C LEU A 993 -2.03 15.43 10.52
N GLU A 994 -1.68 16.69 10.78
CA GLU A 994 -0.82 17.07 11.91
C GLU A 994 -1.45 16.64 13.25
N GLU A 995 -2.73 16.94 13.45
CA GLU A 995 -3.48 16.54 14.64
C GLU A 995 -3.53 15.01 14.79
N LYS A 996 -3.76 14.28 13.69
CA LYS A 996 -3.84 12.82 13.70
C LYS A 996 -2.49 12.14 13.87
N LYS A 997 -1.43 12.60 13.23
CA LYS A 997 -0.06 12.10 13.44
C LYS A 997 0.37 12.32 14.88
N ALA A 998 0.14 13.50 15.45
CA ALA A 998 0.43 13.76 16.86
C ALA A 998 -0.36 12.82 17.79
N PHE A 999 -1.64 12.59 17.50
CA PHE A 999 -2.49 11.64 18.23
C PHE A 999 -1.98 10.19 18.13
N TRP A 1000 -1.63 9.73 16.93
CA TRP A 1000 -1.07 8.40 16.69
C TRP A 1000 0.31 8.23 17.36
N ALA A 1001 1.16 9.24 17.31
CA ALA A 1001 2.46 9.23 17.99
C ALA A 1001 2.30 9.08 19.51
N GLN A 1002 1.33 9.80 20.10
CA GLN A 1002 1.07 9.75 21.54
C GLN A 1002 0.40 8.43 21.98
N SER A 1003 -0.53 7.91 21.17
CA SER A 1003 -1.42 6.84 21.62
C SER A 1003 -1.05 5.45 21.10
N ILE A 1004 -0.31 5.36 19.98
CA ILE A 1004 0.09 4.10 19.34
C ILE A 1004 1.59 3.87 19.50
N CYS A 1005 2.40 4.92 19.38
CA CYS A 1005 3.87 4.77 19.38
C CYS A 1005 4.50 4.86 20.77
N ARG A 1006 3.83 5.36 21.81
CA ARG A 1006 4.35 5.43 23.21
C ARG A 1006 3.98 4.30 24.20
N PRO A 1007 3.01 3.39 24.00
CA PRO A 1007 2.56 2.48 25.08
C PRO A 1007 3.66 1.59 25.71
N PHE A 1008 4.77 1.36 25.01
CA PHE A 1008 5.87 0.51 25.50
C PHE A 1008 6.95 1.26 26.31
N THR A 1009 6.86 2.60 26.40
CA THR A 1009 7.85 3.42 27.11
C THR A 1009 7.20 4.24 28.23
N ALA A 1010 6.87 3.59 29.35
CA ALA A 1010 6.60 4.33 30.59
C ALA A 1010 7.88 5.01 31.10
N ASP A 1011 7.74 6.30 31.41
CA ASP A 1011 8.76 7.30 31.77
C ASP A 1011 9.91 6.79 32.65
N LYS A 1012 11.15 7.07 32.21
CA LYS A 1012 12.36 7.03 33.05
C LYS A 1012 12.43 8.17 34.09
N LYS A 1013 11.38 8.97 34.25
CA LYS A 1013 11.38 10.17 35.10
C LYS A 1013 10.13 10.24 35.99
N SER A 1014 9.98 9.30 36.91
CA SER A 1014 9.41 9.58 38.24
C SER A 1014 9.53 8.35 39.16
N ASP A 1015 9.98 8.63 40.38
CA ASP A 1015 9.91 7.80 41.59
C ASP A 1015 10.87 6.62 41.73
N GLU A 1016 12.04 6.95 42.28
CA GLU A 1016 13.11 6.05 42.73
C GLU A 1016 12.76 5.21 43.99
N LYS A 1017 11.49 4.99 44.33
CA LYS A 1017 11.09 4.34 45.61
C LYS A 1017 10.13 3.14 45.54
N SER A 1018 9.91 2.51 44.39
CA SER A 1018 9.19 1.23 44.31
C SER A 1018 9.79 0.27 43.27
N LYS A 1019 10.93 -0.38 43.59
CA LYS A 1019 11.71 -1.17 42.62
C LYS A 1019 11.29 -2.65 42.46
N ASP A 1020 10.64 -3.29 43.42
CA ASP A 1020 10.52 -4.78 43.39
C ASP A 1020 9.20 -5.36 42.84
N LYS A 1021 8.22 -4.54 42.41
CA LYS A 1021 6.97 -5.04 41.79
C LYS A 1021 6.63 -4.46 40.41
N LYS A 1022 7.35 -3.42 39.96
CA LYS A 1022 7.17 -2.80 38.63
C LYS A 1022 8.04 -3.45 37.54
N SER A 1023 9.09 -4.19 37.90
CA SER A 1023 9.95 -4.90 36.94
C SER A 1023 9.20 -6.00 36.20
N ASP A 1024 8.39 -6.77 36.93
CA ASP A 1024 7.82 -8.04 36.42
C ASP A 1024 6.61 -7.79 35.51
N LYS A 1025 5.81 -6.75 35.77
CA LYS A 1025 4.68 -6.36 34.88
C LYS A 1025 5.17 -5.76 33.56
N LYS A 1026 6.35 -5.12 33.57
CA LYS A 1026 6.95 -4.51 32.37
C LYS A 1026 7.56 -5.56 31.43
N SER A 1027 8.05 -6.68 31.96
CA SER A 1027 8.54 -7.78 31.11
C SER A 1027 7.38 -8.47 30.40
N ILE A 1028 6.29 -8.83 31.09
CA ILE A 1028 5.18 -9.60 30.51
C ILE A 1028 4.50 -8.90 29.32
N ALA A 1029 4.18 -7.60 29.43
CA ALA A 1029 3.54 -6.86 28.33
C ALA A 1029 4.47 -6.67 27.12
N ARG A 1030 5.78 -6.56 27.39
CA ARG A 1030 6.81 -6.50 26.35
C ARG A 1030 6.97 -7.86 25.68
N ASP A 1031 7.08 -8.93 26.45
CA ASP A 1031 7.26 -10.30 25.97
C ASP A 1031 6.07 -10.72 25.11
N ALA A 1032 4.84 -10.31 25.46
CA ALA A 1032 3.65 -10.52 24.64
C ALA A 1032 3.68 -9.72 23.31
N ALA A 1033 4.12 -8.47 23.33
CA ALA A 1033 4.26 -7.66 22.11
C ALA A 1033 5.38 -8.17 21.18
N GLU A 1034 6.49 -8.63 21.76
CA GLU A 1034 7.59 -9.26 21.04
C GLU A 1034 7.16 -10.58 20.42
N ALA A 1035 6.45 -11.44 21.17
CA ALA A 1035 5.85 -12.67 20.64
C ALA A 1035 4.84 -12.40 19.51
N LYS A 1036 4.04 -11.33 19.61
CA LYS A 1036 3.11 -10.92 18.53
C LYS A 1036 3.87 -10.56 17.25
N LEU A 1037 4.97 -9.83 17.37
CA LEU A 1037 5.82 -9.45 16.22
C LEU A 1037 6.60 -10.64 15.66
N ASP A 1038 6.92 -11.65 16.48
CA ASP A 1038 7.65 -12.84 16.04
C ASP A 1038 6.90 -13.69 15.02
N ASN A 1039 5.57 -13.63 15.05
CA ASN A 1039 4.70 -14.36 14.13
C ASN A 1039 4.26 -13.53 12.90
N MET A 1040 4.69 -12.27 12.79
CA MET A 1040 4.30 -11.44 11.64
C MET A 1040 5.15 -11.74 10.40
N THR A 1041 4.52 -11.65 9.23
CA THR A 1041 5.24 -11.68 7.95
C THR A 1041 6.13 -10.43 7.80
N LEU A 1042 7.10 -10.49 6.88
CA LEU A 1042 7.96 -9.34 6.60
C LEU A 1042 7.14 -8.14 6.10
N GLU A 1043 6.13 -8.38 5.27
CA GLU A 1043 5.20 -7.38 4.75
C GLU A 1043 4.48 -6.65 5.90
N THR A 1044 3.89 -7.38 6.84
CA THR A 1044 3.22 -6.79 8.01
C THR A 1044 4.18 -5.94 8.85
N LEU A 1045 5.40 -6.43 9.08
CA LEU A 1045 6.44 -5.69 9.81
C LEU A 1045 6.87 -4.41 9.09
N VAL A 1046 7.06 -4.47 7.76
CA VAL A 1046 7.38 -3.30 6.94
C VAL A 1046 6.25 -2.29 6.97
N MET A 1047 5.00 -2.74 6.87
CA MET A 1047 3.82 -1.88 6.94
C MET A 1047 3.70 -1.14 8.27
N GLN A 1048 3.93 -1.82 9.40
CA GLN A 1048 3.93 -1.17 10.70
C GLN A 1048 5.11 -0.20 10.88
N ALA A 1049 6.29 -0.54 10.33
CA ALA A 1049 7.44 0.36 10.33
C ALA A 1049 7.17 1.62 9.49
N LEU A 1050 6.62 1.48 8.28
CA LEU A 1050 6.24 2.61 7.42
C LEU A 1050 5.20 3.51 8.07
N PHE A 1051 4.16 2.94 8.68
CA PHE A 1051 3.17 3.72 9.43
C PHE A 1051 3.82 4.55 10.53
N LYS A 1052 4.75 3.95 11.29
CA LYS A 1052 5.50 4.67 12.30
C LYS A 1052 6.40 5.77 11.72
N MET A 1053 7.03 5.54 10.57
CA MET A 1053 7.82 6.54 9.86
C MET A 1053 6.95 7.72 9.41
N MET A 1054 5.74 7.47 8.90
CA MET A 1054 4.77 8.51 8.56
C MET A 1054 4.32 9.31 9.79
N VAL A 1055 4.02 8.62 10.89
CA VAL A 1055 3.59 9.24 12.15
C VAL A 1055 4.68 10.11 12.78
N SER A 1056 5.95 9.75 12.57
CA SER A 1056 7.11 10.47 13.11
C SER A 1056 7.70 11.48 12.12
N ASP A 1057 7.09 11.63 10.94
CA ASP A 1057 7.61 12.42 9.81
C ASP A 1057 9.06 12.05 9.43
N ASP A 1058 9.48 10.80 9.67
CA ASP A 1058 10.84 10.34 9.36
C ASP A 1058 11.13 10.41 7.85
N TYR A 1059 10.09 10.36 7.00
CA TYR A 1059 10.23 10.51 5.55
C TYR A 1059 10.48 11.96 5.11
N HIS A 1060 10.28 12.95 6.00
CA HIS A 1060 10.68 14.34 5.74
C HIS A 1060 12.19 14.48 5.73
N ASP A 1061 12.89 13.68 6.54
CA ASP A 1061 14.35 13.64 6.56
C ASP A 1061 14.89 12.89 5.33
N SER A 1062 15.54 13.64 4.45
CA SER A 1062 16.17 13.11 3.23
C SER A 1062 17.20 12.01 3.49
N GLN A 1063 17.72 11.88 4.72
CA GLN A 1063 18.58 10.77 5.13
C GLN A 1063 17.86 9.42 4.98
N PHE A 1064 16.57 9.35 5.31
CA PHE A 1064 15.80 8.11 5.30
C PHE A 1064 15.01 7.88 4.02
N GLY A 1065 15.05 8.83 3.07
CA GLY A 1065 14.23 8.75 1.85
C GLY A 1065 14.43 7.47 1.03
N LEU A 1066 15.68 6.98 0.88
CA LEU A 1066 15.94 5.69 0.21
C LEU A 1066 15.32 4.50 0.95
N LEU A 1067 15.35 4.50 2.29
CA LEU A 1067 14.75 3.45 3.10
C LEU A 1067 13.23 3.48 2.94
N VAL A 1068 12.61 4.64 3.12
CA VAL A 1068 11.15 4.80 3.02
C VAL A 1068 10.66 4.38 1.62
N GLN A 1069 11.30 4.87 0.56
CA GLN A 1069 10.93 4.51 -0.82
C GLN A 1069 11.07 3.00 -1.07
N ALA A 1070 12.14 2.36 -0.59
CA ALA A 1070 12.33 0.91 -0.76
C ALA A 1070 11.31 0.07 0.02
N LEU A 1071 10.98 0.49 1.24
CA LEU A 1071 9.95 -0.16 2.04
C LEU A 1071 8.56 0.02 1.41
N SER A 1072 8.26 1.21 0.87
CA SER A 1072 6.98 1.53 0.21
C SER A 1072 6.78 0.71 -1.06
N VAL A 1073 7.75 0.74 -1.99
CA VAL A 1073 7.68 -0.03 -3.24
C VAL A 1073 7.56 -1.54 -2.99
N PHE A 1074 8.13 -2.06 -1.90
CA PHE A 1074 8.04 -3.48 -1.55
C PHE A 1074 6.60 -3.93 -1.21
N VAL A 1075 5.78 -3.05 -0.64
CA VAL A 1075 4.41 -3.36 -0.17
C VAL A 1075 3.32 -2.81 -1.08
N GLU A 1076 3.63 -1.86 -1.97
CA GLU A 1076 2.68 -1.32 -2.93
C GLU A 1076 2.25 -2.38 -3.95
N PRO A 1077 0.94 -2.67 -4.09
CA PRO A 1077 0.45 -3.63 -5.07
C PRO A 1077 0.78 -3.22 -6.51
N VAL A 1078 0.72 -1.91 -6.79
CA VAL A 1078 1.05 -1.31 -8.08
C VAL A 1078 1.87 -0.05 -7.87
N SER A 1079 3.10 -0.06 -8.37
CA SER A 1079 4.03 1.05 -8.25
C SER A 1079 4.67 1.42 -9.58
N GLU A 1080 4.85 2.71 -9.79
CA GLU A 1080 5.74 3.27 -10.80
C GLU A 1080 6.84 4.04 -10.07
N ALA A 1081 8.10 3.89 -10.49
CA ALA A 1081 9.20 4.60 -9.86
C ALA A 1081 10.15 5.20 -10.90
N GLY A 1082 10.60 6.42 -10.64
CA GLY A 1082 11.48 7.12 -11.58
C GLY A 1082 12.06 8.43 -11.07
N CYS A 1083 13.10 8.92 -11.75
CA CYS A 1083 13.62 10.27 -11.53
C CYS A 1083 14.21 10.87 -12.81
N LYS A 1084 14.64 12.15 -12.77
CA LYS A 1084 15.29 12.78 -13.94
C LYS A 1084 16.65 12.15 -14.28
N SER A 1085 17.44 11.74 -13.28
CA SER A 1085 18.64 10.89 -13.46
C SER A 1085 18.30 9.39 -13.55
N ALA A 1086 16.99 9.09 -13.65
CA ALA A 1086 16.24 7.88 -13.94
C ALA A 1086 16.76 6.52 -13.44
N ASN A 1087 17.98 6.15 -13.79
CA ASN A 1087 18.53 4.84 -13.47
C ASN A 1087 19.12 4.75 -12.08
N GLU A 1088 19.75 5.84 -11.65
CA GLU A 1088 20.73 5.75 -10.59
C GLU A 1088 20.09 5.50 -9.23
N ARG A 1089 19.07 6.30 -8.91
CA ARG A 1089 18.32 6.17 -7.66
C ARG A 1089 17.33 5.03 -7.69
N TYR A 1090 16.71 4.80 -8.83
CA TYR A 1090 15.86 3.64 -9.03
C TYR A 1090 16.63 2.36 -8.70
N GLN A 1091 17.86 2.20 -9.20
CA GLN A 1091 18.67 1.00 -8.90
C GLN A 1091 18.91 0.80 -7.40
N SER A 1092 19.13 1.90 -6.67
CA SER A 1092 19.37 1.89 -5.21
C SER A 1092 18.12 1.41 -4.44
N VAL A 1093 16.94 1.86 -4.88
CA VAL A 1093 15.63 1.46 -4.32
C VAL A 1093 15.31 0.01 -4.72
N ALA A 1094 15.35 -0.30 -6.02
CA ALA A 1094 15.02 -1.60 -6.57
C ALA A 1094 15.92 -2.73 -6.05
N GLY A 1095 17.20 -2.45 -5.77
CA GLY A 1095 18.11 -3.41 -5.15
C GLY A 1095 17.69 -3.79 -3.71
N ARG A 1096 17.17 -2.83 -2.94
CA ARG A 1096 16.63 -3.06 -1.60
C ARG A 1096 15.27 -3.77 -1.65
N VAL A 1097 14.42 -3.44 -2.62
CA VAL A 1097 13.17 -4.18 -2.89
C VAL A 1097 13.49 -5.65 -3.22
N ASN A 1098 14.49 -5.89 -4.09
CA ASN A 1098 14.93 -7.25 -4.43
C ASN A 1098 15.48 -8.02 -3.22
N LEU A 1099 16.15 -7.33 -2.29
CA LEU A 1099 16.56 -7.91 -1.01
C LEU A 1099 15.34 -8.34 -0.18
N LEU A 1100 14.36 -7.45 0.00
CA LEU A 1100 13.16 -7.75 0.80
C LEU A 1100 12.33 -8.88 0.19
N LYS A 1101 12.13 -8.91 -1.14
CA LYS A 1101 11.48 -10.04 -1.84
C LYS A 1101 12.24 -11.36 -1.67
N SER A 1102 13.58 -11.33 -1.68
CA SER A 1102 14.38 -12.54 -1.42
C SER A 1102 14.27 -13.06 0.02
N MET A 1103 13.75 -12.25 0.95
CA MET A 1103 13.54 -12.60 2.35
C MET A 1103 12.11 -13.08 2.63
N SER A 1104 11.10 -12.57 1.92
CA SER A 1104 9.69 -12.83 2.22
C SER A 1104 9.30 -14.31 2.09
N GLU A 1105 9.97 -15.05 1.20
CA GLU A 1105 9.70 -16.48 0.95
C GLU A 1105 10.53 -17.43 1.83
N LYS A 1106 11.41 -16.87 2.68
CA LYS A 1106 12.36 -17.67 3.47
C LYS A 1106 11.89 -17.79 4.91
N THR A 1107 11.90 -19.03 5.39
CA THR A 1107 11.79 -19.34 6.82
C THR A 1107 13.00 -18.78 7.58
N ASN A 1108 12.81 -18.46 8.87
CA ASN A 1108 13.84 -17.79 9.67
C ASN A 1108 15.17 -18.58 9.74
N ASP A 1109 15.14 -19.91 9.68
CA ASP A 1109 16.35 -20.75 9.65
C ASP A 1109 17.17 -20.59 8.35
N LYS A 1110 16.53 -20.23 7.23
CA LYS A 1110 17.18 -20.01 5.92
C LYS A 1110 17.71 -18.58 5.72
N LEU A 1111 17.38 -17.66 6.61
CA LEU A 1111 17.86 -16.27 6.54
C LEU A 1111 19.31 -16.14 7.03
N SER A 1112 20.09 -15.32 6.33
CA SER A 1112 21.44 -14.95 6.75
C SER A 1112 21.44 -14.13 8.05
N PRO A 1113 22.57 -14.04 8.78
CA PRO A 1113 22.67 -13.18 9.96
C PRO A 1113 22.28 -11.71 9.69
N GLU A 1114 22.66 -11.16 8.53
CA GLU A 1114 22.32 -9.79 8.16
C GLU A 1114 20.84 -9.63 7.84
N GLN A 1115 20.22 -10.60 7.17
CA GLN A 1115 18.78 -10.60 6.90
C GLN A 1115 17.96 -10.71 8.20
N LYS A 1116 18.41 -11.55 9.15
CA LYS A 1116 17.82 -11.61 10.50
C LYS A 1116 17.93 -10.28 11.23
N GLN A 1117 19.06 -9.58 11.08
CA GLN A 1117 19.24 -8.25 11.66
C GLN A 1117 18.26 -7.22 11.09
N VAL A 1118 17.89 -7.31 9.80
CA VAL A 1118 16.84 -6.46 9.20
C VAL A 1118 15.51 -6.67 9.93
N ILE A 1119 15.06 -7.92 10.05
CA ILE A 1119 13.81 -8.26 10.76
C ILE A 1119 13.86 -7.78 12.21
N GLN A 1120 14.94 -8.06 12.93
CA GLN A 1120 15.10 -7.62 14.32
C GLN A 1120 15.10 -6.09 14.46
N SER A 1121 15.69 -5.38 13.51
CA SER A 1121 15.72 -3.91 13.54
C SER A 1121 14.36 -3.30 13.23
N LEU A 1122 13.59 -3.89 12.30
CA LEU A 1122 12.20 -3.50 12.04
C LEU A 1122 11.34 -3.73 13.28
N LYS A 1123 11.40 -4.91 13.90
CA LYS A 1123 10.69 -5.23 15.15
C LYS A 1123 11.05 -4.25 16.27
N GLY A 1124 12.34 -4.05 16.52
CA GLY A 1124 12.80 -3.12 17.52
C GLY A 1124 12.40 -1.68 17.22
N TYR A 1125 12.30 -1.28 15.95
CA TYR A 1125 11.85 0.06 15.58
C TYR A 1125 10.36 0.20 15.86
N VAL A 1126 9.53 -0.76 15.48
CA VAL A 1126 8.10 -0.78 15.84
C VAL A 1126 7.90 -0.68 17.36
N LEU A 1127 8.71 -1.41 18.14
CA LEU A 1127 8.69 -1.40 19.62
C LEU A 1127 9.33 -0.17 20.29
N ASN A 1128 9.96 0.75 19.54
CA ASN A 1128 10.76 1.88 20.06
C ASN A 1128 12.08 1.49 20.77
N ASP A 1129 12.55 0.26 20.61
CA ASP A 1129 13.84 -0.20 21.14
C ASP A 1129 15.03 0.25 20.30
N VAL A 1130 14.80 0.52 19.01
CA VAL A 1130 15.83 1.03 18.10
C VAL A 1130 15.36 2.25 17.32
N SER A 1131 16.30 3.13 16.99
CA SER A 1131 16.09 4.27 16.11
C SER A 1131 15.98 3.83 14.64
N ILE A 1132 15.31 4.62 13.80
CA ILE A 1132 15.28 4.42 12.34
C ILE A 1132 16.69 4.29 11.71
N ASN A 1133 17.70 5.00 12.23
CA ASN A 1133 19.09 4.84 11.83
C ASN A 1133 19.60 3.38 11.90
N LYS A 1134 19.15 2.61 12.88
CA LYS A 1134 19.53 1.20 13.02
C LYS A 1134 18.82 0.33 11.97
N VAL A 1135 17.57 0.66 11.63
CA VAL A 1135 16.83 0.02 10.53
C VAL A 1135 17.56 0.26 9.20
N GLN A 1136 17.85 1.53 8.88
CA GLN A 1136 18.61 1.89 7.68
C GLN A 1136 19.93 1.14 7.61
N LYS A 1137 20.71 1.16 8.69
CA LYS A 1137 21.98 0.45 8.77
C LYS A 1137 21.86 -1.06 8.55
N ALA A 1138 20.82 -1.70 9.10
CA ALA A 1138 20.60 -3.13 8.92
C ALA A 1138 20.26 -3.46 7.46
N VAL A 1139 19.34 -2.71 6.86
CA VAL A 1139 18.95 -2.87 5.45
C VAL A 1139 20.13 -2.62 4.52
N ASP A 1140 20.89 -1.55 4.74
CA ASP A 1140 22.05 -1.20 3.91
C ASP A 1140 23.16 -2.24 4.01
N ARG A 1141 23.42 -2.81 5.20
CA ARG A 1141 24.41 -3.88 5.37
C ARG A 1141 23.99 -5.16 4.67
N ALA A 1142 22.72 -5.54 4.80
CA ALA A 1142 22.19 -6.71 4.10
C ALA A 1142 22.24 -6.48 2.57
N TYR A 1143 21.86 -5.30 2.09
CA TYR A 1143 21.94 -4.93 0.68
C TYR A 1143 23.38 -4.96 0.15
N ASN A 1144 24.33 -4.38 0.90
CA ASN A 1144 25.77 -4.38 0.59
C ASN A 1144 26.38 -5.78 0.44
N LYS A 1145 25.80 -6.78 1.11
CA LYS A 1145 26.34 -8.15 1.20
C LYS A 1145 25.62 -9.15 0.29
N HIS A 1146 24.37 -8.89 -0.07
CA HIS A 1146 23.53 -9.87 -0.76
C HIS A 1146 23.02 -9.43 -2.14
N LYS A 1147 22.85 -8.14 -2.42
CA LYS A 1147 22.07 -7.71 -3.61
C LYS A 1147 22.60 -6.48 -4.33
N LEU A 1148 23.77 -5.98 -3.95
CA LEU A 1148 24.27 -4.67 -4.40
C LEU A 1148 24.27 -4.48 -5.92
N TYR A 1149 24.69 -5.48 -6.69
CA TYR A 1149 24.78 -5.44 -8.15
C TYR A 1149 23.90 -6.48 -8.87
N SER A 1150 22.86 -7.01 -8.22
CA SER A 1150 21.94 -7.97 -8.85
C SER A 1150 20.91 -7.27 -9.74
N ALA A 1151 20.59 -7.85 -10.91
CA ALA A 1151 19.53 -7.39 -11.83
C ALA A 1151 19.51 -5.87 -12.05
N ASN A 1152 20.65 -5.30 -12.46
CA ASN A 1152 20.74 -3.85 -12.68
C ASN A 1152 19.90 -3.44 -13.90
N VAL A 1153 19.19 -2.29 -13.84
CA VAL A 1153 18.48 -1.63 -14.98
C VAL A 1153 19.39 -0.62 -15.69
N SER A 1154 20.38 -0.07 -14.98
CA SER A 1154 21.26 0.97 -15.53
C SER A 1154 22.03 0.53 -16.78
N PRO A 1155 22.65 -0.66 -16.84
CA PRO A 1155 23.35 -1.12 -18.02
C PRO A 1155 22.46 -1.16 -19.28
N GLN A 1156 21.21 -1.56 -19.12
CA GLN A 1156 20.21 -1.71 -20.18
C GLN A 1156 19.71 -0.37 -20.68
N ASP A 1157 19.76 0.68 -19.87
CA ASP A 1157 19.23 2.00 -20.23
C ASP A 1157 20.29 3.05 -20.56
N GLN A 1158 21.55 2.81 -20.19
CA GLN A 1158 22.63 3.79 -20.33
C GLN A 1158 23.94 3.19 -20.83
N GLY A 1159 24.02 1.88 -21.03
CA GLY A 1159 25.25 1.21 -21.46
C GLY A 1159 26.35 1.19 -20.42
N GLY A 1160 25.98 1.26 -19.15
CA GLY A 1160 26.90 1.12 -18.04
C GLY A 1160 26.24 1.24 -16.67
N SER A 1161 27.06 1.02 -15.64
CA SER A 1161 26.60 1.08 -14.26
C SER A 1161 26.04 2.45 -13.87
N PHE A 1162 25.27 2.45 -12.78
CA PHE A 1162 24.80 3.68 -12.15
C PHE A 1162 25.96 4.44 -11.50
N LYS A 1163 25.89 5.78 -11.50
CA LYS A 1163 26.97 6.66 -11.02
C LYS A 1163 26.94 6.93 -9.51
N VAL A 1164 25.98 6.33 -8.79
CA VAL A 1164 25.81 6.58 -7.35
C VAL A 1164 27.01 6.05 -6.57
N THR A 1165 27.49 6.86 -5.63
CA THR A 1165 28.58 6.52 -4.73
C THR A 1165 28.14 6.66 -3.27
N ALA A 1166 28.75 5.85 -2.41
CA ALA A 1166 28.58 5.91 -0.97
C ALA A 1166 29.36 7.08 -0.34
N ALA A 1167 28.83 7.64 0.74
CA ALA A 1167 29.54 8.65 1.53
C ALA A 1167 30.85 8.10 2.12
N VAL A 1168 31.91 8.92 2.14
CA VAL A 1168 33.29 8.50 2.48
C VAL A 1168 33.45 8.14 3.97
N ASN A 1169 32.62 8.66 4.87
CA ASN A 1169 32.83 8.52 6.31
C ASN A 1169 31.81 7.57 6.97
N ARG A 1170 32.27 6.45 7.54
CA ARG A 1170 31.42 5.45 8.25
C ARG A 1170 30.80 5.99 9.55
N PHE A 1171 31.34 7.08 10.12
CA PHE A 1171 30.95 7.61 11.44
C PHE A 1171 29.84 8.66 11.42
N PHE A 1172 29.63 9.35 10.30
CA PHE A 1172 28.56 10.34 10.18
C PHE A 1172 27.39 9.69 9.43
N SER A 1173 26.34 9.33 10.15
CA SER A 1173 25.07 8.86 9.60
C SER A 1173 24.35 9.94 8.79
N ARG A 1174 24.61 11.21 9.11
CA ARG A 1174 24.32 12.33 8.21
C ARG A 1174 25.43 12.38 7.17
N GLY A 1175 25.08 12.30 5.89
CA GLY A 1175 25.98 12.57 4.77
C GLY A 1175 26.48 14.02 4.77
N TYR A 1176 27.24 14.42 5.80
CA TYR A 1176 27.98 15.68 5.84
C TYR A 1176 29.12 15.57 4.83
N ILE A 1177 28.77 15.83 3.58
CA ILE A 1177 29.70 16.00 2.48
C ILE A 1177 30.12 17.47 2.53
N PHE A 1178 31.42 17.73 2.61
CA PHE A 1178 32.03 19.07 2.57
C PHE A 1178 31.77 19.86 1.28
N SER A 1179 30.93 19.35 0.36
CA SER A 1179 30.63 19.95 -0.93
C SER A 1179 29.20 19.58 -1.35
N PRO A 1180 28.22 20.50 -1.27
CA PRO A 1180 26.86 20.30 -1.78
C PRO A 1180 26.78 20.15 -3.32
N PHE A 1181 27.92 20.12 -4.02
CA PHE A 1181 27.99 20.16 -5.48
C PHE A 1181 28.06 18.79 -6.17
N ASN A 1182 28.27 17.69 -5.45
CA ASN A 1182 28.29 16.35 -6.07
C ASN A 1182 27.01 15.56 -5.77
N THR A 1183 26.03 15.70 -6.65
CA THR A 1183 24.76 14.98 -6.57
C THR A 1183 24.91 13.47 -6.72
N ASN A 1184 26.05 12.94 -7.16
CA ASN A 1184 26.25 11.48 -7.30
C ASN A 1184 26.54 10.77 -5.98
N VAL A 1185 26.77 11.49 -4.87
CA VAL A 1185 26.88 10.89 -3.54
C VAL A 1185 25.51 10.93 -2.87
N ALA A 1186 24.83 9.78 -2.82
CA ALA A 1186 23.50 9.66 -2.21
C ALA A 1186 23.30 8.39 -1.40
N GLU A 1187 24.28 7.50 -1.41
CA GLU A 1187 24.25 6.26 -0.65
C GLU A 1187 24.97 6.41 0.70
N THR A 1188 24.51 5.69 1.71
CA THR A 1188 25.11 5.75 3.05
C THR A 1188 26.53 5.18 3.05
N GLY A 1189 27.33 5.56 4.06
CA GLY A 1189 28.66 4.99 4.27
C GLY A 1189 28.68 3.50 4.66
N HIS A 1190 27.51 2.85 4.73
CA HIS A 1190 27.39 1.41 5.00
C HIS A 1190 27.57 0.54 3.75
N LEU A 1191 27.49 1.12 2.56
CA LEU A 1191 27.69 0.42 1.29
C LEU A 1191 29.17 0.37 0.90
N THR A 1192 29.95 -0.33 1.72
CA THR A 1192 31.42 -0.42 1.59
C THR A 1192 31.88 -1.08 0.30
N SER A 1193 31.08 -2.00 -0.25
CA SER A 1193 31.34 -2.72 -1.49
C SER A 1193 31.00 -1.90 -2.75
N LEU A 1194 30.26 -0.79 -2.60
CA LEU A 1194 29.84 0.05 -3.73
C LEU A 1194 30.99 0.90 -4.27
N LYS A 1195 31.52 0.56 -5.45
CA LYS A 1195 32.56 1.31 -6.17
C LYS A 1195 32.08 1.67 -7.58
N GLN A 1196 31.91 2.96 -7.85
CA GLN A 1196 31.33 3.48 -9.10
C GLN A 1196 32.00 4.76 -9.61
N LYS A 1197 33.22 5.07 -9.15
CA LYS A 1197 33.88 6.35 -9.50
C LYS A 1197 34.02 6.52 -11.01
N ASN A 1198 34.24 5.42 -11.72
CA ASN A 1198 34.50 5.43 -13.14
C ASN A 1198 33.29 5.03 -14.02
N ALA A 1199 32.14 4.70 -13.42
CA ALA A 1199 30.94 4.29 -14.16
C ALA A 1199 30.51 5.33 -15.20
N GLY A 1200 30.53 6.63 -14.85
CA GLY A 1200 30.15 7.70 -15.77
C GLY A 1200 31.07 7.88 -16.97
N GLY A 1201 32.33 7.40 -16.90
CA GLY A 1201 33.25 7.41 -18.02
C GLY A 1201 32.88 6.43 -19.13
N MET A 1202 32.13 5.39 -18.77
CA MET A 1202 31.76 4.25 -19.62
C MET A 1202 30.37 4.39 -20.24
N GLN A 1203 29.46 5.18 -19.67
CA GLN A 1203 28.08 5.26 -20.16
C GLN A 1203 28.00 5.69 -21.64
N ALA A 1204 27.20 4.98 -22.43
CA ALA A 1204 27.13 5.12 -23.89
C ALA A 1204 26.54 6.46 -24.36
N HIS A 1205 25.87 7.23 -23.48
CA HIS A 1205 25.31 8.55 -23.81
C HIS A 1205 26.30 9.71 -23.57
N LYS A 1206 27.57 9.43 -23.24
CA LYS A 1206 28.56 10.46 -22.95
C LYS A 1206 28.87 11.27 -24.21
N ALA A 1207 28.87 12.60 -24.06
CA ALA A 1207 28.96 13.56 -25.16
C ALA A 1207 30.18 13.42 -26.09
N GLY A 1208 31.28 12.81 -25.62
CA GLY A 1208 32.51 12.66 -26.38
C GLY A 1208 32.60 11.41 -27.26
N LEU A 1209 31.65 10.46 -27.18
CA LEU A 1209 31.77 9.19 -27.90
C LEU A 1209 31.78 9.35 -29.42
N ALA A 1210 30.95 10.24 -29.97
CA ALA A 1210 30.97 10.54 -31.40
C ALA A 1210 32.36 11.00 -31.88
N GLN A 1211 33.04 11.83 -31.09
CA GLN A 1211 34.39 12.30 -31.42
C GLN A 1211 35.42 11.18 -31.30
N ILE A 1212 35.33 10.35 -30.26
CA ILE A 1212 36.21 9.18 -30.08
C ILE A 1212 36.10 8.23 -31.27
N PHE A 1213 34.89 7.91 -31.75
CA PHE A 1213 34.73 7.04 -32.91
C PHE A 1213 35.30 7.68 -34.19
N LYS A 1214 35.12 9.00 -34.39
CA LYS A 1214 35.77 9.72 -35.50
C LYS A 1214 37.29 9.57 -35.49
N GLU A 1215 37.90 9.73 -34.33
CA GLU A 1215 39.34 9.58 -34.14
C GLU A 1215 39.79 8.14 -34.44
N LEU A 1216 39.13 7.14 -33.85
CA LEU A 1216 39.47 5.73 -34.05
C LEU A 1216 39.37 5.27 -35.51
N PHE A 1217 38.32 5.67 -36.23
CA PHE A 1217 38.19 5.35 -37.66
C PHE A 1217 39.20 6.11 -38.53
N THR A 1218 39.54 7.36 -38.16
CA THR A 1218 40.62 8.10 -38.82
C THR A 1218 41.97 7.41 -38.65
N GLU A 1219 42.25 6.90 -37.44
CA GLU A 1219 43.46 6.12 -37.19
C GLU A 1219 43.49 4.82 -37.99
N LEU A 1220 42.35 4.13 -38.11
CA LEU A 1220 42.23 2.94 -38.96
C LEU A 1220 42.54 3.27 -40.43
N LEU A 1221 41.96 4.35 -40.97
CA LEU A 1221 42.21 4.80 -42.34
C LEU A 1221 43.69 5.15 -42.55
N ASN A 1222 44.31 5.85 -41.61
CA ASN A 1222 45.73 6.19 -41.67
C ASN A 1222 46.63 4.95 -41.61
N LYS A 1223 46.26 3.93 -40.83
CA LYS A 1223 46.99 2.65 -40.78
C LYS A 1223 46.94 1.92 -42.13
N LEU A 1224 45.81 1.97 -42.84
CA LEU A 1224 45.67 1.41 -44.18
C LEU A 1224 46.50 2.21 -45.22
N LYS A 1225 46.44 3.55 -45.17
CA LYS A 1225 47.23 4.44 -46.05
C LYS A 1225 48.74 4.25 -45.89
N ASN A 1226 49.21 4.01 -44.67
CA ASN A 1226 50.64 3.86 -44.36
C ASN A 1226 51.17 2.42 -44.51
N ASN A 1227 50.29 1.42 -44.63
CA ASN A 1227 50.63 0.05 -44.97
C ASN A 1227 49.87 -0.38 -46.24
N PRO A 1228 50.20 0.19 -47.42
CA PRO A 1228 49.60 -0.27 -48.66
C PRO A 1228 49.90 -1.76 -48.80
N VAL A 1229 48.84 -2.56 -48.88
CA VAL A 1229 48.94 -4.01 -49.11
C VAL A 1229 49.78 -4.20 -50.37
N VAL A 1230 51.00 -4.73 -50.20
CA VAL A 1230 51.81 -5.21 -51.33
C VAL A 1230 50.99 -6.32 -51.98
N GLU A 1231 50.51 -6.08 -53.19
CA GLU A 1231 49.78 -7.04 -54.00
C GLU A 1231 50.48 -8.40 -53.97
N LYS A 1232 49.71 -9.46 -53.66
CA LYS A 1232 50.14 -10.83 -53.89
C LYS A 1232 50.52 -10.97 -55.36
N SER A 1233 51.80 -11.22 -55.61
CA SER A 1233 52.31 -11.70 -56.88
C SER A 1233 51.51 -12.93 -57.32
N THR A 1234 50.87 -12.79 -58.48
CA THR A 1234 50.36 -13.89 -59.28
C THR A 1234 51.52 -14.78 -59.72
N ASP A 1235 51.88 -15.77 -58.91
CA ASP A 1235 52.63 -16.93 -59.38
C ASP A 1235 51.82 -18.18 -59.02
N SER A 1236 51.01 -18.61 -59.99
CA SER A 1236 50.52 -19.98 -60.08
C SER A 1236 51.70 -20.90 -60.44
N PRO A 1237 51.98 -21.95 -59.67
CA PRO A 1237 52.57 -23.15 -60.24
C PRO A 1237 51.43 -24.07 -60.67
N ALA A 1238 51.33 -24.27 -61.98
CA ALA A 1238 50.59 -25.39 -62.56
C ALA A 1238 51.18 -26.72 -62.06
N LEU A 1239 50.33 -27.70 -61.75
CA LEU A 1239 50.30 -29.04 -62.37
C LEU A 1239 49.39 -30.03 -61.62
N ASN A 1240 48.67 -30.81 -62.45
CA ASN A 1240 48.24 -32.21 -62.31
C ASN A 1240 47.92 -32.79 -60.93
#